data_AF-A0A1N6QHE8-F1
#
_entry.id   AF-A0A1N6QHE8-F1
#
_cell.length_a   1.000
_cell.length_b   1.000
_cell.length_c   1.000
_cell.angle_alpha   90.00
_cell.angle_beta   90.00
_cell.angle_gamma   90.00
#
_symmetry.space_group_name_H-M   'P 1'
#
loop_
_entity.id
_entity.type
_entity.pdbx_description
1 polymer ?
#
loop_
_entity_poly.entity_id
_entity_poly.type
_entity_poly.pdbx_seq_one_letter_code
_entity_poly.pdbx_strand_id
1 'polypeptide(L)'
;MMLGAPSAIAATPNHGGQSGYINMPSAVVETDGTFSVGYSYDSPYGQLWATANILPFLQMTGRYVSITGIPGFTNVPGEYGSGYGRYKDKVVDGKLRLWQEGEWLPSVAVGMTDLFGTELFKGNYVVATKTFGASKNIEASLGYARKRPDGLFAGARWTPTALPRWSVVAEYDTTNYQRDYRASETNAGKRGKGASVGLEYRWGWLALQAARNRDQFSLNAFVSIPFSEREFIPKVYEPSYFVDDKNPPPLPSREEWHRDAGYGADLVNALVKQDYKNIRVEQVGNVLSLSLTNSRISNLGRAVGRAARTAVAFTPKGVTTLRITYTKLDQPIATYEFFDLPKLNDYLAGKIDRQDFLNVVLLRYPEKSDVIRDDQQGWLQEFLDKPVPVVAAAPVSVQAPAPLPAAALAPATASVPAAVAPAGSDAAPATAANVLKDDGKLAVGVGLDGDVIQIKSLDREANRFKIAPKVGFFFNDPSGAFRYSISAVANYDRRLGDGLYLNSAASLQLLETVSGVTQASNSNLPHVRTDVAEYMRGGRFSLSRVLLNKYDNPAERVYTRLSAGLYEDMFRGVGGQVLYLPKDSRWAADLAVDALQQRGYKGLFDSLDYKTVTAIGSVHYRLPHDITVTARAGRFLAKDMGVRMEFKRRFQSGIEVGAWYTHTNGNDITSPGSPAKPYQDRGVFLSIPLNSMLPMDTQSTAGFAISPWTRDVGQMVASPGDLYDMFERPRADMHSYDGLGNFAERPDEQNLPAVNPPDRPFVSPWPAMRARLEQSSSAMPQPAEWVKATALIGGVVVASALADKPVDRFVKKHQESAALRNWDKFGKAMPFALVGAAGAAFALGDDRLQNIGLISMQSVAAATGLALVGKYAVGRARPEEDRGPWSSVGDGKSRSDASFPSGHSAIAFAAVTPFAQEYDAPWLYGVAALGSAGRVAGRKHWVSDTVAGSILGYAVGSWLWHAQRDQSKSGLSINPGPKEISVTWQSKY
;
A
#
# COMPACT_ATOMS: atom_id res chain seq x y z
N MET A 1 8.59 13.38 33.31
CA MET A 1 7.37 14.18 33.04
C MET A 1 7.80 15.65 32.84
N MET A 2 7.90 16.09 31.59
CA MET A 2 7.85 17.50 31.16
C MET A 2 7.18 17.47 29.78
N LEU A 3 5.85 17.58 29.79
CA LEU A 3 5.02 17.67 28.59
C LEU A 3 5.14 19.10 28.07
N GLY A 4 5.99 19.33 27.06
CA GLY A 4 5.96 20.58 26.31
C GLY A 4 4.58 20.75 25.66
N ALA A 5 3.97 21.92 25.84
CA ALA A 5 2.70 22.25 25.20
C ALA A 5 2.83 22.04 23.67
N PRO A 6 1.91 21.31 23.02
CA PRO A 6 1.96 21.10 21.59
C PRO A 6 1.95 22.47 20.87
N SER A 7 2.91 22.70 19.97
CA SER A 7 2.87 23.87 19.09
C SER A 7 1.58 23.83 18.25
N ALA A 8 0.78 24.90 18.29
CA ALA A 8 -0.54 24.92 17.64
C ALA A 8 -0.48 24.97 16.10
N ILE A 9 0.68 25.28 15.51
CA ILE A 9 0.83 25.46 14.06
C ILE A 9 1.59 24.28 13.45
N ALA A 10 0.93 23.60 12.51
CA ALA A 10 1.55 22.74 11.52
C ALA A 10 1.64 23.51 10.18
N ALA A 11 2.75 23.39 9.47
CA ALA A 11 2.85 23.96 8.13
C ALA A 11 1.73 23.39 7.24
N THR A 12 1.02 24.24 6.51
CA THR A 12 -0.10 23.83 5.65
C THR A 12 0.27 24.07 4.18
N PRO A 13 0.12 23.08 3.28
CA PRO A 13 0.21 23.28 1.84
C PRO A 13 -0.77 24.35 1.32
N ASN A 14 -0.25 25.26 0.50
CA ASN A 14 -1.03 26.21 -0.30
C ASN A 14 -1.64 25.50 -1.52
N HIS A 15 -2.35 26.22 -2.40
CA HIS A 15 -2.96 25.65 -3.60
C HIS A 15 -1.97 24.99 -4.58
N GLY A 16 -0.71 25.42 -4.58
CA GLY A 16 0.36 24.81 -5.35
C GLY A 16 1.01 23.61 -4.66
N GLY A 17 0.62 23.29 -3.43
CA GLY A 17 1.18 22.20 -2.61
C GLY A 17 2.40 22.57 -1.77
N GLN A 18 3.05 23.72 -2.02
CA GLN A 18 4.14 24.20 -1.15
C GLN A 18 3.58 24.72 0.17
N SER A 19 4.32 24.60 1.28
CA SER A 19 3.86 25.18 2.56
C SER A 19 3.65 26.69 2.44
N GLY A 20 2.55 27.19 2.94
CA GLY A 20 2.20 28.59 2.81
C GLY A 20 0.81 28.88 3.33
N TYR A 21 0.15 29.85 2.72
CA TYR A 21 -1.20 30.29 3.08
C TYR A 21 -2.19 29.76 2.05
N ILE A 22 -2.70 30.60 1.15
CA ILE A 22 -3.69 30.22 0.13
C ILE A 22 -2.97 30.02 -1.22
N ASN A 23 -2.32 31.06 -1.74
CA ASN A 23 -1.46 31.00 -2.93
C ASN A 23 -0.01 31.35 -2.59
N MET A 24 0.23 32.16 -1.57
CA MET A 24 1.55 32.65 -1.22
C MET A 24 2.30 31.67 -0.31
N PRO A 25 3.62 31.49 -0.53
CA PRO A 25 4.43 30.59 0.29
C PRO A 25 4.76 31.22 1.65
N SER A 26 5.07 30.37 2.63
CA SER A 26 5.74 30.78 3.88
C SER A 26 7.13 30.13 3.98
N ALA A 27 7.96 30.61 4.90
CA ALA A 27 9.30 30.07 5.15
C ALA A 27 9.29 28.77 5.97
N VAL A 28 8.11 28.35 6.45
CA VAL A 28 7.94 27.11 7.20
C VAL A 28 7.98 25.94 6.21
N VAL A 29 8.57 24.84 6.67
CA VAL A 29 8.48 23.53 6.03
C VAL A 29 7.82 22.58 7.03
N GLU A 30 7.06 21.63 6.49
CA GLU A 30 6.48 20.53 7.26
C GLU A 30 7.60 19.67 7.90
N THR A 31 7.24 18.80 8.85
CA THR A 31 8.20 17.91 9.52
C THR A 31 8.95 17.03 8.52
N ASP A 32 10.16 16.61 8.90
CA ASP A 32 10.98 15.78 8.02
C ASP A 32 10.25 14.47 7.67
N GLY A 33 10.20 14.15 6.38
CA GLY A 33 9.45 13.01 5.87
C GLY A 33 7.94 13.13 5.84
N THR A 34 7.35 14.31 6.07
CA THR A 34 5.94 14.49 5.69
C THR A 34 5.79 14.46 4.18
N PHE A 35 4.94 13.58 3.70
CA PHE A 35 4.46 13.52 2.32
C PHE A 35 2.99 13.93 2.28
N SER A 36 2.65 14.90 1.44
CA SER A 36 1.29 15.39 1.30
C SER A 36 0.83 15.23 -0.15
N VAL A 37 -0.41 14.79 -0.34
CA VAL A 37 -1.07 14.75 -1.66
C VAL A 37 -2.40 15.47 -1.56
N GLY A 38 -2.69 16.32 -2.54
CA GLY A 38 -3.89 17.12 -2.51
C GLY A 38 -4.41 17.50 -3.88
N TYR A 39 -5.68 17.90 -3.88
CA TYR A 39 -6.32 18.53 -5.02
C TYR A 39 -6.74 19.93 -4.64
N SER A 40 -6.31 20.91 -5.44
CA SER A 40 -6.75 22.29 -5.33
C SER A 40 -7.52 22.71 -6.56
N TYR A 41 -8.50 23.59 -6.36
CA TYR A 41 -9.21 24.27 -7.43
C TYR A 41 -9.27 25.76 -7.12
N ASP A 42 -8.65 26.54 -8.00
CA ASP A 42 -8.66 28.00 -7.98
C ASP A 42 -8.73 28.49 -9.42
N SER A 43 -9.95 28.84 -9.84
CA SER A 43 -10.33 29.09 -11.24
C SER A 43 -9.30 29.97 -11.98
N PRO A 44 -8.86 29.57 -13.20
CA PRO A 44 -9.28 28.40 -13.99
C PRO A 44 -8.50 27.09 -13.70
N TYR A 45 -7.60 27.11 -12.71
CA TYR A 45 -6.64 26.03 -12.46
C TYR A 45 -7.22 24.96 -11.53
N GLY A 46 -7.26 23.72 -12.00
CA GLY A 46 -7.39 22.54 -11.14
C GLY A 46 -6.04 21.85 -11.04
N GLN A 47 -5.55 21.62 -9.82
CA GLN A 47 -4.20 21.10 -9.60
C GLN A 47 -4.27 19.84 -8.75
N LEU A 48 -3.70 18.75 -9.25
CA LEU A 48 -3.35 17.60 -8.42
C LEU A 48 -1.88 17.77 -8.05
N TRP A 49 -1.57 17.87 -6.77
CA TRP A 49 -0.21 18.10 -6.30
C TRP A 49 0.22 17.06 -5.27
N ALA A 50 1.52 16.80 -5.23
CA ALA A 50 2.18 15.95 -4.24
C ALA A 50 3.44 16.65 -3.77
N THR A 51 3.59 16.78 -2.45
CA THR A 51 4.69 17.47 -1.79
C THR A 51 5.42 16.49 -0.88
N ALA A 52 6.74 16.49 -0.94
CA ALA A 52 7.59 15.71 -0.04
C ALA A 52 8.60 16.64 0.64
N ASN A 53 8.70 16.55 1.97
CA ASN A 53 9.80 17.15 2.72
C ASN A 53 10.94 16.12 2.73
N ILE A 54 11.76 16.20 1.68
CA ILE A 54 12.84 15.24 1.41
C ILE A 54 13.95 15.40 2.44
N LEU A 55 14.18 16.61 2.97
CA LEU A 55 15.09 16.91 4.06
C LEU A 55 14.43 17.93 4.99
N PRO A 56 14.90 18.09 6.24
CA PRO A 56 14.35 19.08 7.18
C PRO A 56 14.39 20.53 6.65
N PHE A 57 15.17 20.79 5.61
CA PHE A 57 15.33 22.10 4.98
C PHE A 57 14.93 22.13 3.50
N LEU A 58 14.55 21.00 2.89
CA LEU A 58 14.21 20.92 1.46
C LEU A 58 12.82 20.32 1.26
N GLN A 59 11.93 21.11 0.68
CA GLN A 59 10.61 20.70 0.25
C GLN A 59 10.55 20.68 -1.28
N MET A 60 10.09 19.57 -1.85
CA MET A 60 9.84 19.43 -3.28
C MET A 60 8.37 19.15 -3.53
N THR A 61 7.81 19.78 -4.55
CA THR A 61 6.40 19.63 -4.91
C THR A 61 6.27 19.35 -6.39
N GLY A 62 5.64 18.23 -6.75
CA GLY A 62 5.22 17.93 -8.11
C GLY A 62 3.73 18.21 -8.26
N ARG A 63 3.30 18.92 -9.30
CA ARG A 63 1.89 19.19 -9.55
C ARG A 63 1.51 19.08 -11.01
N TYR A 64 0.30 18.59 -11.23
CA TYR A 64 -0.34 18.48 -12.53
C TYR A 64 -1.42 19.55 -12.63
N VAL A 65 -1.18 20.57 -13.45
CA VAL A 65 -2.04 21.74 -13.56
C VAL A 65 -2.93 21.60 -14.80
N SER A 66 -4.24 21.48 -14.59
CA SER A 66 -5.26 21.48 -15.62
C SER A 66 -5.86 22.87 -15.77
N ILE A 67 -5.90 23.39 -17.01
CA ILE A 67 -6.44 24.72 -17.31
C ILE A 67 -7.83 24.59 -17.90
N THR A 68 -8.84 25.06 -17.17
CA THR A 68 -10.22 25.03 -17.63
C THR A 68 -10.44 26.02 -18.78
N GLY A 69 -11.02 25.55 -19.87
CA GLY A 69 -11.33 26.36 -21.06
C GLY A 69 -10.31 26.23 -22.20
N ILE A 70 -9.13 25.67 -21.94
CA ILE A 70 -8.09 25.49 -22.96
C ILE A 70 -8.03 24.02 -23.40
N PRO A 71 -8.19 23.70 -24.70
CA PRO A 71 -8.01 22.32 -25.19
C PRO A 71 -6.53 21.93 -25.20
N GLY A 72 -6.24 20.66 -24.89
CA GLY A 72 -4.86 20.16 -24.86
C GLY A 72 -4.23 19.92 -26.24
N PHE A 73 -5.06 19.59 -27.24
CA PHE A 73 -4.70 19.42 -28.65
C PHE A 73 -5.82 20.03 -29.52
N THR A 74 -6.08 19.45 -30.70
CA THR A 74 -7.28 19.73 -31.50
C THR A 74 -8.55 19.30 -30.77
N ASN A 75 -9.68 19.94 -31.06
CA ASN A 75 -11.02 19.45 -30.69
C ASN A 75 -11.76 18.88 -31.91
N VAL A 76 -11.11 18.83 -33.07
CA VAL A 76 -11.71 18.33 -34.31
C VAL A 76 -11.84 16.80 -34.22
N PRO A 77 -13.05 16.23 -34.35
CA PRO A 77 -13.25 14.79 -34.30
C PRO A 77 -12.41 14.05 -35.35
N GLY A 78 -11.67 13.02 -34.93
CA GLY A 78 -10.86 12.18 -35.82
C GLY A 78 -9.41 12.65 -36.00
N GLU A 79 -9.04 13.84 -35.54
CA GLU A 79 -7.67 14.33 -35.56
C GLU A 79 -6.87 13.95 -34.29
N TYR A 80 -5.54 13.99 -34.39
CA TYR A 80 -4.62 13.65 -33.31
C TYR A 80 -4.88 14.49 -32.05
N GLY A 81 -5.21 13.82 -30.94
CA GLY A 81 -5.41 14.46 -29.64
C GLY A 81 -6.82 14.97 -29.35
N SER A 82 -7.80 14.74 -30.22
CA SER A 82 -9.19 15.21 -30.07
C SER A 82 -9.90 14.76 -28.79
N GLY A 83 -9.46 13.65 -28.19
CA GLY A 83 -9.99 13.10 -26.93
C GLY A 83 -9.22 13.50 -25.66
N TYR A 84 -8.16 14.30 -25.76
CA TYR A 84 -7.28 14.61 -24.62
C TYR A 84 -7.94 15.49 -23.55
N GLY A 85 -8.96 16.26 -23.95
CA GLY A 85 -9.70 17.18 -23.10
C GLY A 85 -8.94 18.48 -22.85
N ARG A 86 -8.91 18.91 -21.59
CA ARG A 86 -8.25 20.17 -21.17
C ARG A 86 -6.73 20.08 -21.27
N TYR A 87 -6.10 21.21 -21.57
CA TYR A 87 -4.66 21.39 -21.49
C TYR A 87 -4.19 21.12 -20.07
N LYS A 88 -3.12 20.33 -19.97
CA LYS A 88 -2.53 19.95 -18.70
C LYS A 88 -1.03 20.08 -18.78
N ASP A 89 -0.44 20.59 -17.71
CA ASP A 89 0.98 20.82 -17.60
C ASP A 89 1.57 20.17 -16.35
N LYS A 90 2.85 19.81 -16.39
CA LYS A 90 3.57 19.18 -15.29
C LYS A 90 4.56 20.17 -14.73
N VAL A 91 4.44 20.46 -13.45
CA VAL A 91 5.23 21.47 -12.76
C VAL A 91 5.95 20.83 -11.59
N VAL A 92 7.23 21.18 -11.41
CA VAL A 92 8.03 20.78 -10.25
C VAL A 92 8.56 22.03 -9.57
N ASP A 93 8.21 22.19 -8.30
CA ASP A 93 8.61 23.31 -7.47
C ASP A 93 9.61 22.84 -6.39
N GLY A 94 10.49 23.74 -5.95
CA GLY A 94 11.43 23.50 -4.86
C GLY A 94 11.43 24.66 -3.86
N LYS A 95 11.56 24.35 -2.57
CA LYS A 95 11.74 25.32 -1.50
C LYS A 95 12.88 24.87 -0.59
N LEU A 96 13.83 25.77 -0.38
CA LEU A 96 14.98 25.60 0.50
C LEU A 96 14.85 26.55 1.69
N ARG A 97 14.67 25.99 2.89
CA ARG A 97 14.73 26.74 4.15
C ARG A 97 16.19 26.97 4.50
N LEU A 98 16.60 28.23 4.55
CA LEU A 98 17.98 28.63 4.81
C LEU A 98 18.33 28.49 6.30
N TRP A 99 17.43 28.89 7.19
CA TRP A 99 17.58 28.72 8.63
C TRP A 99 16.23 28.62 9.32
N GLN A 100 16.22 28.01 10.51
CA GLN A 100 15.03 27.91 11.35
C GLN A 100 14.75 29.23 12.06
N GLU A 101 13.47 29.45 12.40
CA GLU A 101 13.11 30.45 13.38
C GLU A 101 13.88 30.23 14.70
N GLY A 102 14.57 31.27 15.15
CA GLY A 102 15.14 31.34 16.50
C GLY A 102 14.25 32.17 17.43
N GLU A 103 14.76 32.51 18.61
CA GLU A 103 14.06 33.40 19.54
C GLU A 103 13.81 34.78 18.92
N TRP A 104 14.83 35.36 18.28
CA TRP A 104 14.78 36.69 17.69
C TRP A 104 14.64 36.66 16.16
N LEU A 105 15.36 35.77 15.48
CA LEU A 105 15.36 35.71 14.02
C LEU A 105 14.15 34.95 13.45
N PRO A 106 13.52 35.43 12.35
CA PRO A 106 12.51 34.67 11.63
C PRO A 106 13.14 33.50 10.87
N SER A 107 12.34 32.48 10.57
CA SER A 107 12.70 31.47 9.57
C SER A 107 12.79 32.12 8.20
N VAL A 108 13.77 31.77 7.38
CA VAL A 108 13.87 32.28 6.00
C VAL A 108 13.99 31.13 5.03
N ALA A 109 13.25 31.23 3.92
CA ALA A 109 13.31 30.28 2.82
C ALA A 109 13.39 30.99 1.47
N VAL A 110 14.04 30.32 0.53
CA VAL A 110 13.99 30.65 -0.89
C VAL A 110 13.23 29.55 -1.61
N GLY A 111 12.43 29.91 -2.60
CA GLY A 111 11.73 28.93 -3.40
C GLY A 111 11.67 29.30 -4.86
N MET A 112 11.51 28.27 -5.67
CA MET A 112 11.43 28.31 -7.12
C MET A 112 10.25 27.45 -7.54
N THR A 113 9.40 27.99 -8.40
CA THR A 113 8.31 27.25 -9.02
C THR A 113 8.65 26.94 -10.47
N ASP A 114 8.20 25.79 -10.95
CA ASP A 114 8.38 25.30 -12.31
C ASP A 114 9.85 25.24 -12.76
N LEU A 115 10.63 24.42 -12.05
CA LEU A 115 12.05 24.17 -12.25
C LEU A 115 12.37 23.40 -13.54
N PHE A 116 11.42 22.59 -14.04
CA PHE A 116 11.62 21.69 -15.17
C PHE A 116 10.36 21.65 -16.04
N GLY A 117 10.53 21.50 -17.35
CA GLY A 117 9.41 21.28 -18.28
C GLY A 117 9.16 22.48 -19.17
N THR A 118 7.89 22.89 -19.25
CA THR A 118 7.42 23.99 -20.12
C THR A 118 7.65 25.37 -19.52
N GLU A 119 7.89 25.45 -18.21
CA GLU A 119 8.15 26.70 -17.47
C GLU A 119 6.98 27.71 -17.50
N LEU A 120 5.75 27.27 -17.79
CA LEU A 120 4.56 28.13 -17.84
C LEU A 120 4.22 28.80 -16.51
N PHE A 121 4.63 28.21 -15.39
CA PHE A 121 4.33 28.66 -14.04
C PHE A 121 5.59 29.13 -13.28
N LYS A 122 6.64 29.52 -14.01
CA LYS A 122 7.95 29.86 -13.44
C LYS A 122 7.92 31.07 -12.52
N GLY A 123 8.49 30.90 -11.34
CA GLY A 123 8.54 31.92 -10.30
C GLY A 123 9.69 31.69 -9.34
N ASN A 124 10.13 32.74 -8.66
CA ASN A 124 11.11 32.62 -7.60
C ASN A 124 10.81 33.61 -6.48
N TYR A 125 11.06 33.23 -5.23
CA TYR A 125 10.75 34.05 -4.06
C TYR A 125 11.76 33.88 -2.94
N VAL A 126 11.80 34.88 -2.07
CA VAL A 126 12.37 34.81 -0.73
C VAL A 126 11.29 35.21 0.28
N VAL A 127 11.21 34.51 1.39
CA VAL A 127 10.20 34.74 2.41
C VAL A 127 10.78 34.57 3.80
N ALA A 128 10.38 35.45 4.72
CA ALA A 128 10.67 35.36 6.14
C ALA A 128 9.37 35.11 6.91
N THR A 129 9.39 34.19 7.88
CA THR A 129 8.23 33.81 8.70
C THR A 129 8.58 33.80 10.18
N LYS A 130 7.69 34.34 11.00
CA LYS A 130 7.81 34.37 12.47
C LYS A 130 6.52 33.88 13.11
N THR A 131 6.66 33.15 14.23
CA THR A 131 5.54 32.71 15.06
C THR A 131 5.47 33.52 16.36
N PHE A 132 4.24 33.80 16.80
CA PHE A 132 3.94 34.63 17.98
C PHE A 132 2.89 33.95 18.88
N GLY A 133 2.79 34.43 20.12
CA GLY A 133 1.88 33.90 21.15
C GLY A 133 2.53 32.83 22.03
N ALA A 134 2.02 32.66 23.26
CA ALA A 134 2.59 31.74 24.26
C ALA A 134 2.66 30.27 23.79
N SER A 135 1.80 29.89 22.86
CA SER A 135 1.75 28.56 22.22
C SER A 135 2.16 28.56 20.75
N LYS A 136 2.78 29.65 20.27
CA LYS A 136 3.13 29.87 18.85
C LYS A 136 1.93 29.67 17.92
N ASN A 137 0.81 30.33 18.23
CA ASN A 137 -0.48 30.12 17.58
C ASN A 137 -0.84 31.20 16.53
N ILE A 138 0.07 32.13 16.27
CA ILE A 138 0.01 33.08 15.16
C ILE A 138 1.29 32.92 14.32
N GLU A 139 1.16 32.73 13.00
CA GLU A 139 2.27 32.70 12.04
C GLU A 139 2.12 33.87 11.06
N ALA A 140 3.13 34.73 10.93
CA ALA A 140 3.13 35.81 9.95
C ALA A 140 4.37 35.75 9.06
N SER A 141 4.17 36.02 7.76
CA SER A 141 5.24 36.03 6.77
C SER A 141 5.23 37.30 5.93
N LEU A 142 6.43 37.70 5.53
CA LEU A 142 6.68 38.76 4.54
C LEU A 142 7.69 38.23 3.52
N GLY A 143 7.42 38.45 2.24
CA GLY A 143 8.28 37.98 1.17
C GLY A 143 8.25 38.85 -0.07
N TYR A 144 9.18 38.54 -0.97
CA TYR A 144 9.32 39.18 -2.27
C TYR A 144 9.51 38.11 -3.33
N ALA A 145 8.81 38.24 -4.45
CA ALA A 145 8.85 37.31 -5.56
C ALA A 145 9.04 37.99 -6.92
N ARG A 146 9.52 37.24 -7.91
CA ARG A 146 9.66 37.67 -9.30
C ARG A 146 9.09 36.64 -10.29
N LYS A 147 8.77 37.14 -11.49
CA LYS A 147 8.20 36.44 -12.66
C LYS A 147 6.68 36.22 -12.57
N ARG A 148 6.24 35.15 -11.90
CA ARG A 148 4.80 34.82 -11.80
C ARG A 148 4.14 35.45 -10.57
N PRO A 149 4.43 35.03 -9.32
CA PRO A 149 4.34 35.97 -8.21
C PRO A 149 5.38 37.07 -8.45
N ASP A 150 4.92 38.33 -8.49
CA ASP A 150 5.76 39.45 -8.89
C ASP A 150 5.53 40.64 -7.95
N GLY A 151 6.47 40.91 -7.05
CA GLY A 151 6.39 41.96 -6.04
C GLY A 151 6.38 41.44 -4.59
N LEU A 152 6.00 42.34 -3.67
CA LEU A 152 5.88 42.04 -2.24
C LEU A 152 4.60 41.27 -1.95
N PHE A 153 4.69 40.27 -1.09
CA PHE A 153 3.55 39.53 -0.56
C PHE A 153 3.68 39.37 0.95
N ALA A 154 2.53 39.17 1.59
CA ALA A 154 2.47 38.92 3.02
C ALA A 154 1.36 37.90 3.31
N GLY A 155 1.46 37.22 4.44
CA GLY A 155 0.39 36.36 4.92
C GLY A 155 0.43 36.15 6.42
N ALA A 156 -0.71 35.77 6.98
CA ALA A 156 -0.89 35.48 8.38
C ALA A 156 -1.83 34.29 8.57
N ARG A 157 -1.51 33.42 9.53
CA ARG A 157 -2.33 32.32 10.01
C ARG A 157 -2.53 32.47 11.50
N TRP A 158 -3.77 32.31 11.95
CA TRP A 158 -4.13 32.27 13.36
C TRP A 158 -4.89 31.00 13.69
N THR A 159 -4.37 30.24 14.65
CA THR A 159 -4.97 29.01 15.17
C THR A 159 -5.47 29.28 16.59
N PRO A 160 -6.79 29.33 16.84
CA PRO A 160 -7.30 29.52 18.19
C PRO A 160 -6.92 28.33 19.08
N THR A 161 -6.34 28.58 20.26
CA THR A 161 -5.92 27.52 21.19
C THR A 161 -7.09 26.66 21.69
N ALA A 162 -8.29 27.23 21.77
CA ALA A 162 -9.53 26.50 22.12
C ALA A 162 -10.05 25.60 20.98
N LEU A 163 -9.63 25.86 19.73
CA LEU A 163 -10.06 25.13 18.53
C LEU A 163 -8.83 24.76 17.69
N PRO A 164 -7.94 23.87 18.19
CA PRO A 164 -6.63 23.60 17.56
C PRO A 164 -6.71 22.95 16.17
N ARG A 165 -7.91 22.53 15.74
CA ARG A 165 -8.17 21.99 14.39
C ARG A 165 -8.53 23.05 13.36
N TRP A 166 -8.87 24.27 13.79
CA TRP A 166 -9.31 25.35 12.93
C TRP A 166 -8.23 26.43 12.83
N SER A 167 -8.00 26.97 11.63
CA SER A 167 -7.14 28.13 11.46
C SER A 167 -7.76 29.13 10.48
N VAL A 168 -7.63 30.41 10.80
CA VAL A 168 -8.00 31.52 9.90
C VAL A 168 -6.73 32.00 9.21
N VAL A 169 -6.81 32.19 7.89
CA VAL A 169 -5.69 32.59 7.06
C VAL A 169 -6.04 33.84 6.26
N ALA A 170 -5.10 34.77 6.18
CA ALA A 170 -5.18 35.92 5.30
C ALA A 170 -3.86 36.08 4.54
N GLU A 171 -3.93 36.49 3.28
CA GLU A 171 -2.74 36.79 2.47
C GLU A 171 -2.96 37.99 1.56
N TYR A 172 -1.86 38.57 1.10
CA TYR A 172 -1.81 39.47 -0.04
C TYR A 172 -1.15 38.73 -1.22
N ASP A 173 -1.95 38.27 -2.16
CA ASP A 173 -1.52 37.56 -3.36
C ASP A 173 -0.96 38.53 -4.40
N THR A 174 0.30 38.32 -4.79
CA THR A 174 1.01 39.13 -5.79
C THR A 174 1.18 38.43 -7.15
N THR A 175 0.44 37.34 -7.40
CA THR A 175 0.48 36.59 -8.66
C THR A 175 -0.03 37.41 -9.83
N ASN A 176 0.76 37.48 -10.90
CA ASN A 176 0.42 38.17 -12.14
C ASN A 176 -0.30 37.23 -13.13
N TYR A 177 -1.56 36.91 -12.84
CA TYR A 177 -2.38 35.99 -13.65
C TYR A 177 -2.61 36.44 -15.10
N GLN A 178 -2.46 37.74 -15.39
CA GLN A 178 -2.61 38.29 -16.75
C GLN A 178 -1.50 37.81 -17.70
N ARG A 179 -0.36 37.36 -17.15
CA ARG A 179 0.76 36.78 -17.92
C ARG A 179 0.72 35.25 -18.00
N ASP A 180 -0.24 34.59 -17.35
CA ASP A 180 -0.35 33.14 -17.41
C ASP A 180 -0.76 32.68 -18.83
N TYR A 181 -0.41 31.44 -19.19
CA TYR A 181 -0.68 30.88 -20.51
C TYR A 181 -2.15 30.99 -20.92
N ARG A 182 -2.39 31.65 -22.08
CA ARG A 182 -3.73 31.92 -22.63
C ARG A 182 -4.68 32.56 -21.62
N ALA A 183 -4.16 33.46 -20.77
CA ALA A 183 -4.96 34.13 -19.74
C ALA A 183 -6.17 34.91 -20.29
N SER A 184 -6.05 35.53 -21.47
CA SER A 184 -7.14 36.26 -22.14
C SER A 184 -8.34 35.37 -22.49
N GLU A 185 -8.14 34.06 -22.61
CA GLU A 185 -9.17 33.08 -22.99
C GLU A 185 -9.78 32.37 -21.77
N THR A 186 -9.29 32.66 -20.56
CA THR A 186 -9.72 32.00 -19.33
C THR A 186 -10.06 33.02 -18.25
N ASN A 187 -10.52 32.54 -17.09
CA ASN A 187 -10.75 33.41 -15.94
C ASN A 187 -9.45 34.00 -15.37
N ALA A 188 -8.26 33.51 -15.75
CA ALA A 188 -7.00 34.05 -15.28
C ALA A 188 -6.80 35.52 -15.71
N GLY A 189 -7.22 35.91 -16.92
CA GLY A 189 -7.09 37.29 -17.42
C GLY A 189 -7.94 38.31 -16.67
N LYS A 190 -8.93 37.87 -15.88
CA LYS A 190 -9.76 38.73 -15.04
C LYS A 190 -9.21 38.92 -13.62
N ARG A 191 -8.15 38.18 -13.26
CA ARG A 191 -7.58 38.20 -11.92
C ARG A 191 -6.51 39.27 -11.80
N GLY A 192 -6.41 39.86 -10.61
CA GLY A 192 -5.36 40.81 -10.25
C GLY A 192 -4.87 40.57 -8.82
N LYS A 193 -3.74 41.19 -8.49
CA LYS A 193 -3.14 41.14 -7.15
C LYS A 193 -4.10 41.69 -6.09
N GLY A 194 -4.12 41.09 -4.90
CA GLY A 194 -5.03 41.55 -3.85
C GLY A 194 -5.07 40.68 -2.60
N ALA A 195 -5.88 41.10 -1.65
CA ALA A 195 -6.09 40.39 -0.40
C ALA A 195 -7.04 39.20 -0.58
N SER A 196 -6.74 38.13 0.16
CA SER A 196 -7.48 36.89 0.19
C SER A 196 -7.61 36.40 1.62
N VAL A 197 -8.74 35.75 1.92
CA VAL A 197 -9.01 35.17 3.25
C VAL A 197 -9.46 33.74 3.11
N GLY A 198 -9.12 32.89 4.08
CA GLY A 198 -9.46 31.49 4.07
C GLY A 198 -9.62 30.91 5.46
N LEU A 199 -10.27 29.75 5.49
CA LEU A 199 -10.49 28.94 6.67
C LEU A 199 -9.90 27.55 6.42
N GLU A 200 -9.07 27.09 7.33
CA GLU A 200 -8.43 25.78 7.32
C GLU A 200 -9.02 24.91 8.43
N TYR A 201 -9.27 23.63 8.11
CA TYR A 201 -9.65 22.60 9.05
C TYR A 201 -8.71 21.40 8.89
N ARG A 202 -8.10 20.94 9.99
CA ARG A 202 -7.23 19.75 10.02
C ARG A 202 -7.81 18.67 10.93
N TRP A 203 -7.88 17.46 10.40
CA TRP A 203 -8.31 16.27 11.12
C TRP A 203 -7.34 15.11 10.87
N GLY A 204 -6.38 14.95 11.78
CA GLY A 204 -5.31 13.96 11.64
C GLY A 204 -4.51 14.20 10.37
N TRP A 205 -4.58 13.22 9.45
CA TRP A 205 -3.93 13.25 8.14
C TRP A 205 -4.72 14.02 7.08
N LEU A 206 -6.00 14.32 7.30
CA LEU A 206 -6.87 15.03 6.35
C LEU A 206 -6.92 16.52 6.65
N ALA A 207 -6.97 17.33 5.61
CA ALA A 207 -7.13 18.77 5.73
C ALA A 207 -7.95 19.36 4.58
N LEU A 208 -8.71 20.40 4.92
CA LEU A 208 -9.51 21.17 3.98
C LEU A 208 -9.23 22.65 4.21
N GLN A 209 -9.03 23.39 3.12
CA GLN A 209 -8.93 24.84 3.11
C GLN A 209 -9.93 25.38 2.10
N ALA A 210 -10.78 26.30 2.55
CA ALA A 210 -11.67 27.06 1.70
C ALA A 210 -11.27 28.54 1.77
N ALA A 211 -11.09 29.17 0.63
CA ALA A 211 -10.61 30.54 0.55
C ALA A 211 -11.40 31.37 -0.46
N ARG A 212 -11.46 32.68 -0.23
CA ARG A 212 -12.09 33.67 -1.11
C ARG A 212 -11.05 34.70 -1.53
N ASN A 213 -10.80 34.78 -2.84
CA ASN A 213 -9.93 35.75 -3.49
C ASN A 213 -10.84 36.76 -4.20
N ARG A 214 -10.96 38.00 -3.69
CA ARG A 214 -11.88 39.07 -4.19
C ARG A 214 -13.25 38.57 -4.72
N ASP A 215 -13.29 38.13 -5.98
CA ASP A 215 -14.49 37.75 -6.73
C ASP A 215 -14.71 36.23 -6.89
N GLN A 216 -13.85 35.36 -6.35
CA GLN A 216 -13.95 33.91 -6.54
C GLN A 216 -13.57 33.08 -5.32
N PHE A 217 -14.11 31.87 -5.28
CA PHE A 217 -13.80 30.86 -4.27
C PHE A 217 -12.75 29.88 -4.78
N SER A 218 -11.99 29.37 -3.83
CA SER A 218 -10.96 28.38 -4.04
C SER A 218 -11.01 27.35 -2.93
N LEU A 219 -10.62 26.13 -3.26
CA LEU A 219 -10.66 24.98 -2.38
C LEU A 219 -9.35 24.22 -2.48
N ASN A 220 -8.83 23.74 -1.36
CA ASN A 220 -7.71 22.82 -1.31
C ASN A 220 -8.03 21.72 -0.32
N ALA A 221 -8.04 20.47 -0.79
CA ALA A 221 -8.26 19.29 0.04
C ALA A 221 -7.04 18.40 -0.08
N PHE A 222 -6.46 18.00 1.05
CA PHE A 222 -5.23 17.23 1.03
C PHE A 222 -5.10 16.26 2.20
N VAL A 223 -4.21 15.30 1.98
CA VAL A 223 -3.78 14.27 2.90
C VAL A 223 -2.30 14.48 3.20
N SER A 224 -1.89 14.45 4.47
CA SER A 224 -0.49 14.49 4.90
C SER A 224 -0.15 13.23 5.69
N ILE A 225 0.86 12.50 5.22
CA ILE A 225 1.30 11.21 5.72
C ILE A 225 2.75 11.39 6.23
N PRO A 226 3.02 11.14 7.52
CA PRO A 226 4.35 11.33 8.08
C PRO A 226 5.24 10.10 7.79
N PHE A 227 5.96 10.03 6.66
CA PHE A 227 6.79 8.86 6.33
C PHE A 227 7.89 8.54 7.36
N SER A 228 8.16 9.42 8.31
CA SER A 228 9.14 9.17 9.37
C SER A 228 8.61 8.35 10.55
N GLU A 229 7.30 8.12 10.71
CA GLU A 229 6.82 7.23 11.80
C GLU A 229 6.90 5.77 11.36
N ARG A 230 7.46 4.89 12.20
CA ARG A 230 7.72 3.50 11.82
C ARG A 230 6.44 2.69 11.58
N GLU A 231 5.42 2.95 12.40
CA GLU A 231 4.17 2.20 12.39
C GLU A 231 2.97 3.15 12.55
N PHE A 232 2.22 3.36 11.47
CA PHE A 232 0.97 4.13 11.48
C PHE A 232 -0.21 3.28 11.95
N ILE A 233 -0.10 1.96 11.75
CA ILE A 233 -1.12 0.96 12.03
C ILE A 233 -0.58 -0.05 13.06
N PRO A 234 -1.20 -0.16 14.25
CA PRO A 234 -0.84 -1.15 15.26
C PRO A 234 -0.96 -2.59 14.72
N LYS A 235 -0.03 -3.45 15.14
CA LYS A 235 0.02 -4.87 14.76
C LYS A 235 -0.86 -5.69 15.69
N VAL A 236 -2.01 -6.16 15.20
CA VAL A 236 -3.06 -6.78 16.03
C VAL A 236 -3.35 -8.22 15.64
N TYR A 237 -2.93 -8.63 14.44
CA TYR A 237 -3.02 -10.01 13.95
C TYR A 237 -1.67 -10.73 13.98
N GLU A 238 -0.81 -10.35 14.92
CA GLU A 238 0.47 -11.04 15.08
C GLU A 238 0.31 -12.37 15.80
N PRO A 239 1.05 -13.42 15.38
CA PRO A 239 1.15 -14.62 16.18
C PRO A 239 1.77 -14.23 17.53
N SER A 240 1.26 -14.80 18.61
CA SER A 240 1.88 -14.67 19.93
C SER A 240 3.33 -15.17 19.86
N TYR A 241 4.24 -14.47 20.54
CA TYR A 241 5.56 -15.04 20.81
C TYR A 241 5.42 -16.34 21.61
N PHE A 242 6.42 -17.22 21.55
CA PHE A 242 6.42 -18.42 22.40
C PHE A 242 6.32 -18.02 23.88
N VAL A 243 5.17 -18.28 24.48
CA VAL A 243 4.93 -18.19 25.92
C VAL A 243 5.17 -19.58 26.46
N ASP A 244 6.02 -19.71 27.48
CA ASP A 244 6.15 -20.95 28.24
C ASP A 244 4.74 -21.44 28.59
N ASP A 245 4.30 -22.53 27.94
CA ASP A 245 3.10 -23.23 28.38
C ASP A 245 3.37 -23.71 29.81
N LYS A 246 2.32 -23.89 30.62
CA LYS A 246 2.47 -24.24 32.04
C LYS A 246 3.28 -25.53 32.28
N ASN A 247 3.55 -26.31 31.23
CA ASN A 247 4.43 -27.46 31.18
C ASN A 247 5.51 -27.29 30.08
N PRO A 248 6.68 -26.69 30.37
CA PRO A 248 7.78 -26.63 29.41
C PRO A 248 8.24 -28.04 29.02
N PRO A 249 8.67 -28.26 27.76
CA PRO A 249 9.20 -29.56 27.36
C PRO A 249 10.44 -29.90 28.21
N PRO A 250 10.61 -31.17 28.63
CA PRO A 250 11.78 -31.55 29.42
C PRO A 250 13.06 -31.29 28.61
N LEU A 251 13.95 -30.44 29.14
CA LEU A 251 15.21 -30.11 28.47
C LEU A 251 16.14 -31.33 28.43
N PRO A 252 16.49 -31.86 27.24
CA PRO A 252 17.36 -33.02 27.12
C PRO A 252 18.80 -32.65 27.47
N SER A 253 19.60 -33.66 27.80
CA SER A 253 21.06 -33.56 27.73
C SER A 253 21.52 -33.47 26.27
N ARG A 254 22.75 -33.03 26.05
CA ARG A 254 23.35 -32.99 24.70
C ARG A 254 23.39 -34.36 24.02
N GLU A 255 23.66 -35.41 24.79
CA GLU A 255 23.70 -36.78 24.28
C GLU A 255 22.31 -37.26 23.84
N GLU A 256 21.27 -36.92 24.61
CA GLU A 256 19.88 -37.22 24.24
C GLU A 256 19.43 -36.43 23.01
N TRP A 257 19.85 -35.17 22.88
CA TRP A 257 19.56 -34.32 21.72
C TRP A 257 20.07 -34.93 20.40
N HIS A 258 21.26 -35.55 20.42
CA HIS A 258 21.81 -36.22 19.24
C HIS A 258 21.26 -37.64 19.02
N ARG A 259 20.74 -38.29 20.07
CA ARG A 259 20.16 -39.62 19.99
C ARG A 259 18.73 -39.60 19.45
N ASP A 260 17.96 -38.57 19.79
CA ASP A 260 16.57 -38.42 19.41
C ASP A 260 16.34 -37.11 18.65
N ALA A 261 16.10 -37.25 17.35
CA ALA A 261 15.80 -36.11 16.47
C ALA A 261 14.51 -35.38 16.84
N GLY A 262 13.63 -35.98 17.65
CA GLY A 262 12.38 -35.39 18.12
C GLY A 262 12.59 -34.07 18.86
N TYR A 263 13.62 -33.96 19.71
CA TYR A 263 13.89 -32.72 20.44
C TYR A 263 14.26 -31.54 19.53
N GLY A 264 15.10 -31.80 18.52
CA GLY A 264 15.42 -30.81 17.50
C GLY A 264 14.24 -30.48 16.60
N ALA A 265 13.41 -31.48 16.27
CA ALA A 265 12.19 -31.29 15.49
C ALA A 265 11.15 -30.44 16.24
N ASP A 266 11.04 -30.58 17.57
CA ASP A 266 10.13 -29.77 18.39
C ASP A 266 10.52 -28.29 18.38
N LEU A 267 11.82 -27.98 18.47
CA LEU A 267 12.32 -26.61 18.30
C LEU A 267 11.99 -26.07 16.90
N VAL A 268 12.24 -26.86 15.85
CA VAL A 268 11.90 -26.48 14.47
C VAL A 268 10.40 -26.21 14.35
N ASN A 269 9.55 -27.10 14.86
CA ASN A 269 8.09 -26.96 14.83
C ASN A 269 7.62 -25.70 15.58
N ALA A 270 8.21 -25.38 16.73
CA ALA A 270 7.91 -24.17 17.50
C ALA A 270 8.28 -22.88 16.74
N LEU A 271 9.37 -22.92 15.96
CA LEU A 271 9.78 -21.82 15.08
C LEU A 271 8.88 -21.73 13.84
N VAL A 272 8.50 -22.84 13.19
CA VAL A 272 7.61 -22.81 12.00
C VAL A 272 6.24 -22.22 12.35
N LYS A 273 5.69 -22.52 13.55
CA LYS A 273 4.46 -21.91 14.08
C LYS A 273 4.52 -20.37 14.19
N GLN A 274 5.72 -19.79 14.19
CA GLN A 274 5.98 -18.35 14.22
C GLN A 274 6.47 -17.80 12.86
N ASP A 275 6.16 -18.52 11.76
CA ASP A 275 6.49 -18.18 10.36
C ASP A 275 7.99 -18.13 10.03
N TYR A 276 8.83 -18.75 10.85
CA TYR A 276 10.21 -19.03 10.46
C TYR A 276 10.28 -20.11 9.40
N LYS A 277 11.26 -19.97 8.51
CA LYS A 277 11.47 -20.80 7.31
C LYS A 277 12.96 -21.06 7.13
N ASN A 278 13.29 -22.04 6.29
CA ASN A 278 14.66 -22.48 6.03
C ASN A 278 15.45 -22.70 7.32
N ILE A 279 14.79 -23.27 8.33
CA ILE A 279 15.38 -23.46 9.65
C ILE A 279 16.38 -24.60 9.55
N ARG A 280 17.60 -24.34 10.01
CA ARG A 280 18.67 -25.29 10.22
C ARG A 280 19.17 -25.12 11.64
N VAL A 281 19.43 -26.23 12.30
CA VAL A 281 19.83 -26.35 13.70
C VAL A 281 21.01 -27.30 13.76
N GLU A 282 22.05 -26.89 14.47
CA GLU A 282 23.25 -27.69 14.72
C GLU A 282 23.69 -27.47 16.18
N GLN A 283 24.06 -28.55 16.86
CA GLN A 283 24.58 -28.52 18.23
C GLN A 283 26.01 -29.05 18.20
N VAL A 284 26.99 -28.20 18.47
CA VAL A 284 28.42 -28.60 18.57
C VAL A 284 29.00 -28.13 19.90
N GLY A 285 29.50 -29.07 20.70
CA GLY A 285 30.11 -28.75 21.99
C GLY A 285 29.11 -28.08 22.95
N ASN A 286 29.38 -26.84 23.37
CA ASN A 286 28.48 -26.05 24.22
C ASN A 286 27.72 -24.97 23.44
N VAL A 287 27.73 -25.04 22.10
CA VAL A 287 27.11 -24.06 21.21
C VAL A 287 25.90 -24.70 20.52
N LEU A 288 24.78 -23.98 20.51
CA LEU A 288 23.62 -24.26 19.68
C LEU A 288 23.55 -23.20 18.58
N SER A 289 23.66 -23.63 17.32
CA SER A 289 23.64 -22.78 16.14
C SER A 289 22.32 -22.95 15.39
N LEU A 290 21.74 -21.82 14.99
CA LEU A 290 20.51 -21.73 14.22
C LEU A 290 20.77 -20.90 12.97
N SER A 291 20.39 -21.41 11.80
CA SER A 291 20.27 -20.63 10.57
C SER A 291 18.81 -20.61 10.16
N LEU A 292 18.22 -19.42 10.01
CA LEU A 292 16.79 -19.26 9.79
C LEU A 292 16.46 -18.00 9.01
N THR A 293 15.29 -17.97 8.39
CA THR A 293 14.70 -16.76 7.83
C THR A 293 13.28 -16.58 8.37
N ASN A 294 12.73 -15.38 8.31
CA ASN A 294 11.33 -15.13 8.63
C ASN A 294 10.60 -14.63 7.39
N SER A 295 9.39 -15.13 7.14
CA SER A 295 8.60 -14.75 5.96
C SER A 295 7.68 -13.54 6.17
N ARG A 296 7.56 -13.06 7.42
CA ARG A 296 6.57 -12.06 7.86
C ARG A 296 7.20 -10.84 8.53
N ILE A 297 7.96 -11.06 9.60
CA ILE A 297 8.58 -10.00 10.42
C ILE A 297 9.65 -9.30 9.59
N SER A 298 9.52 -7.99 9.47
CA SER A 298 10.38 -7.17 8.61
C SER A 298 11.59 -6.59 9.34
N ASN A 299 11.49 -6.36 10.66
CA ASN A 299 12.58 -5.88 11.49
C ASN A 299 13.50 -7.05 11.89
N LEU A 300 14.77 -6.96 11.52
CA LEU A 300 15.75 -8.02 11.76
C LEU A 300 15.90 -8.39 13.24
N GLY A 301 16.13 -7.38 14.10
CA GLY A 301 16.40 -7.61 15.52
C GLY A 301 15.21 -8.21 16.25
N ARG A 302 14.00 -7.78 15.92
CA ARG A 302 12.75 -8.35 16.46
C ARG A 302 12.54 -9.80 16.04
N ALA A 303 12.79 -10.14 14.77
CA ALA A 303 12.76 -11.52 14.30
C ALA A 303 13.78 -12.37 15.09
N VAL A 304 15.03 -11.94 15.17
CA VAL A 304 16.05 -12.70 15.92
C VAL A 304 15.68 -12.82 17.40
N GLY A 305 15.10 -11.80 18.02
CA GLY A 305 14.66 -11.85 19.42
C GLY A 305 13.55 -12.87 19.69
N ARG A 306 12.54 -12.97 18.82
CA ARG A 306 11.52 -14.04 18.92
C ARG A 306 12.12 -15.43 18.72
N ALA A 307 13.03 -15.57 17.76
CA ALA A 307 13.74 -16.82 17.54
C ALA A 307 14.60 -17.20 18.76
N ALA A 308 15.31 -16.23 19.36
CA ALA A 308 16.12 -16.42 20.57
C ALA A 308 15.26 -16.86 21.76
N ARG A 309 14.12 -16.20 22.01
CA ARG A 309 13.17 -16.58 23.06
C ARG A 309 12.70 -18.02 22.89
N THR A 310 12.38 -18.42 21.67
CA THR A 310 11.97 -19.80 21.38
C THR A 310 13.14 -20.76 21.57
N ALA A 311 14.31 -20.47 21.01
CA ALA A 311 15.48 -21.33 21.11
C ALA A 311 15.90 -21.61 22.55
N VAL A 312 15.89 -20.59 23.42
CA VAL A 312 16.22 -20.74 24.86
C VAL A 312 15.32 -21.77 25.53
N ALA A 313 14.03 -21.80 25.20
CA ALA A 313 13.06 -22.74 25.79
C ALA A 313 13.28 -24.21 25.40
N PHE A 314 13.99 -24.48 24.30
CA PHE A 314 14.29 -25.84 23.82
C PHE A 314 15.78 -26.19 23.90
N THR A 315 16.61 -25.31 24.48
CA THR A 315 18.06 -25.47 24.49
C THR A 315 18.49 -26.63 25.40
N PRO A 316 19.31 -27.61 24.92
CA PRO A 316 19.80 -28.71 25.75
C PRO A 316 20.60 -28.24 26.97
N LYS A 317 20.56 -29.03 28.03
CA LYS A 317 21.36 -28.78 29.24
C LYS A 317 22.85 -28.78 28.90
N GLY A 318 23.58 -27.78 29.41
CA GLY A 318 25.03 -27.63 29.22
C GLY A 318 25.43 -26.81 27.99
N VAL A 319 24.47 -26.35 27.19
CA VAL A 319 24.72 -25.30 26.18
C VAL A 319 24.88 -23.97 26.91
N THR A 320 25.94 -23.24 26.54
CA THR A 320 26.29 -21.93 27.14
C THR A 320 26.22 -20.80 26.13
N THR A 321 26.26 -21.13 24.83
CA THR A 321 26.24 -20.14 23.76
C THR A 321 25.15 -20.47 22.74
N LEU A 322 24.37 -19.47 22.39
CA LEU A 322 23.36 -19.54 21.34
C LEU A 322 23.82 -18.65 20.17
N ARG A 323 23.88 -19.20 18.97
CA ARG A 323 24.21 -18.48 17.74
C ARG A 323 23.02 -18.51 16.80
N ILE A 324 22.55 -17.36 16.36
CA ILE A 324 21.46 -17.24 15.38
C ILE A 324 21.95 -16.45 14.17
N THR A 325 22.04 -17.14 13.03
CA THR A 325 22.31 -16.58 11.72
C THR A 325 21.00 -16.34 10.98
N TYR A 326 20.67 -15.07 10.74
CA TYR A 326 19.52 -14.73 9.89
C TYR A 326 19.93 -14.82 8.42
N THR A 327 19.13 -15.50 7.61
CA THR A 327 19.39 -15.69 6.17
C THR A 327 18.26 -15.12 5.31
N LYS A 328 18.54 -14.88 4.03
CA LYS A 328 17.55 -14.56 2.99
C LYS A 328 17.95 -15.26 1.70
N LEU A 329 17.08 -16.13 1.17
CA LEU A 329 17.41 -16.99 0.02
C LEU A 329 18.71 -17.79 0.24
N ASP A 330 18.87 -18.31 1.46
CA ASP A 330 20.07 -18.99 1.99
C ASP A 330 21.37 -18.16 1.98
N GLN A 331 21.30 -16.86 1.69
CA GLN A 331 22.42 -15.95 1.87
C GLN A 331 22.45 -15.45 3.32
N PRO A 332 23.59 -15.54 4.01
CA PRO A 332 23.70 -15.09 5.38
C PRO A 332 23.72 -13.56 5.45
N ILE A 333 22.89 -13.02 6.34
CA ILE A 333 22.67 -11.58 6.51
C ILE A 333 23.39 -11.05 7.74
N ALA A 334 23.12 -11.63 8.91
CA ALA A 334 23.64 -11.20 10.21
C ALA A 334 23.70 -12.38 11.17
N THR A 335 24.69 -12.39 12.06
CA THR A 335 24.83 -13.40 13.10
C THR A 335 24.80 -12.74 14.48
N TYR A 336 23.87 -13.19 15.32
CA TYR A 336 23.73 -12.80 16.72
C TYR A 336 24.23 -13.94 17.60
N GLU A 337 25.20 -13.65 18.46
CA GLU A 337 25.75 -14.60 19.42
C GLU A 337 25.43 -14.16 20.84
N PHE A 338 24.93 -15.09 21.65
CA PHE A 338 24.61 -14.87 23.05
C PHE A 338 25.49 -15.78 23.90
N PHE A 339 26.30 -15.19 24.77
CA PHE A 339 27.30 -15.93 25.56
C PHE A 339 26.83 -16.30 26.97
N ASP A 340 25.66 -15.80 27.38
CA ASP A 340 25.06 -16.04 28.71
C ASP A 340 23.54 -16.18 28.55
N LEU A 341 23.07 -17.43 28.44
CA LEU A 341 21.65 -17.74 28.23
C LEU A 341 20.77 -17.34 29.43
N PRO A 342 21.18 -17.53 30.70
CA PRO A 342 20.46 -16.98 31.85
C PRO A 342 20.21 -15.48 31.75
N LYS A 343 21.22 -14.67 31.42
CA LYS A 343 21.04 -13.23 31.25
C LYS A 343 20.19 -12.86 30.04
N LEU A 344 20.32 -13.58 28.93
CA LEU A 344 19.40 -13.43 27.79
C LEU A 344 17.94 -13.67 28.23
N ASN A 345 17.68 -14.73 28.99
CA ASN A 345 16.34 -15.03 29.49
C ASN A 345 15.82 -13.95 30.45
N ASP A 346 16.66 -13.46 31.37
CA ASP A 346 16.31 -12.37 32.28
C ASP A 346 16.01 -11.06 31.53
N TYR A 347 16.72 -10.78 30.44
CA TYR A 347 16.42 -9.64 29.57
C TYR A 347 15.06 -9.80 28.87
N LEU A 348 14.82 -10.97 28.27
CA LEU A 348 13.55 -11.30 27.61
C LEU A 348 12.36 -11.26 28.58
N ALA A 349 12.60 -11.55 29.87
CA ALA A 349 11.61 -11.50 30.94
C ALA A 349 11.46 -10.10 31.58
N GLY A 350 12.27 -9.11 31.19
CA GLY A 350 12.19 -7.74 31.74
C GLY A 350 12.86 -7.56 33.10
N LYS A 351 13.71 -8.50 33.54
CA LYS A 351 14.39 -8.42 34.85
C LYS A 351 15.68 -7.61 34.83
N ILE A 352 16.33 -7.51 33.68
CA ILE A 352 17.52 -6.66 33.47
C ILE A 352 17.27 -5.66 32.33
N ASP A 353 17.99 -4.54 32.38
CA ASP A 353 17.91 -3.50 31.37
C ASP A 353 18.72 -3.82 30.11
N ARG A 354 18.62 -2.94 29.11
CA ARG A 354 19.29 -3.10 27.81
C ARG A 354 20.80 -2.93 27.91
N GLN A 355 21.29 -2.12 28.85
CA GLN A 355 22.72 -1.87 28.99
C GLN A 355 23.44 -3.09 29.55
N ASP A 356 22.83 -3.78 30.50
CA ASP A 356 23.34 -5.04 31.05
C ASP A 356 23.32 -6.16 30.01
N PHE A 357 22.27 -6.22 29.19
CA PHE A 357 22.13 -7.20 28.10
C PHE A 357 23.18 -7.02 27.00
N LEU A 358 23.54 -5.78 26.66
CA LEU A 358 24.55 -5.48 25.63
C LEU A 358 25.93 -6.09 25.93
N ASN A 359 26.23 -6.41 27.20
CA ASN A 359 27.49 -7.06 27.58
C ASN A 359 27.56 -8.56 27.25
N VAL A 360 26.43 -9.19 26.89
CA VAL A 360 26.33 -10.64 26.66
C VAL A 360 25.82 -11.03 25.28
N VAL A 361 25.69 -10.06 24.38
CA VAL A 361 25.32 -10.26 22.98
C VAL A 361 26.37 -9.66 22.04
N LEU A 362 26.73 -10.41 21.00
CA LEU A 362 27.56 -9.93 19.90
C LEU A 362 26.77 -10.00 18.60
N LEU A 363 26.57 -8.84 17.98
CA LEU A 363 26.10 -8.72 16.60
C LEU A 363 27.32 -8.61 15.68
N ARG A 364 27.44 -9.53 14.72
CA ARG A 364 28.53 -9.51 13.74
C ARG A 364 28.05 -9.86 12.33
N TYR A 365 28.89 -9.51 11.36
CA TYR A 365 28.72 -10.01 10.00
C TYR A 365 28.96 -11.52 9.96
N PRO A 366 28.23 -12.26 9.11
CA PRO A 366 28.37 -13.70 9.02
C PRO A 366 29.72 -14.11 8.43
N GLU A 367 30.25 -15.21 8.96
CA GLU A 367 31.40 -15.95 8.46
C GLU A 367 30.93 -17.19 7.69
N LYS A 368 31.83 -17.81 6.91
CA LYS A 368 31.48 -18.98 6.09
C LYS A 368 30.97 -20.16 6.94
N SER A 369 31.46 -20.30 8.16
CA SER A 369 31.05 -21.33 9.13
C SER A 369 29.70 -21.07 9.79
N ASP A 370 29.09 -19.90 9.60
CA ASP A 370 27.81 -19.56 10.25
C ASP A 370 26.59 -20.06 9.48
N VAL A 371 26.77 -20.50 8.24
CA VAL A 371 25.70 -21.06 7.39
C VAL A 371 25.73 -22.57 7.50
N ILE A 372 24.67 -23.13 8.06
CA ILE A 372 24.44 -24.57 8.10
C ILE A 372 23.88 -25.01 6.75
N ARG A 373 24.57 -25.91 6.08
CA ARG A 373 24.21 -26.51 4.78
C ARG A 373 23.35 -27.75 4.94
N ASP A 374 22.68 -28.17 3.87
CA ASP A 374 21.74 -29.30 3.92
C ASP A 374 22.44 -30.63 4.32
N ASP A 375 23.69 -30.84 3.90
CA ASP A 375 24.50 -32.01 4.24
C ASP A 375 24.88 -32.09 5.73
N GLN A 376 25.00 -30.94 6.41
CA GLN A 376 25.28 -30.86 7.85
C GLN A 376 24.05 -31.21 8.72
N GLN A 377 22.87 -31.35 8.11
CA GLN A 377 21.60 -31.57 8.80
C GLN A 377 20.96 -32.94 8.59
N GLY A 378 21.68 -33.90 8.01
CA GLY A 378 21.13 -35.22 7.65
C GLY A 378 20.38 -35.94 8.78
N TRP A 379 20.82 -35.78 10.04
CA TRP A 379 20.18 -36.40 11.22
C TRP A 379 18.78 -35.85 11.54
N LEU A 380 18.50 -34.59 11.20
CA LEU A 380 17.19 -33.93 11.39
C LEU A 380 16.29 -34.09 10.15
N GLN A 381 16.88 -34.05 8.95
CA GLN A 381 16.13 -34.15 7.69
C GLN A 381 15.33 -35.45 7.59
N GLU A 382 15.91 -36.59 7.98
CA GLU A 382 15.23 -37.88 7.92
C GLU A 382 13.97 -37.93 8.82
N PHE A 383 13.97 -37.18 9.92
CA PHE A 383 12.82 -37.08 10.82
C PHE A 383 11.78 -36.08 10.29
N LEU A 384 12.25 -34.93 9.82
CA LEU A 384 11.39 -33.87 9.28
C LEU A 384 10.65 -34.31 8.01
N ASP A 385 11.24 -35.13 7.14
CA ASP A 385 10.62 -35.60 5.90
C ASP A 385 9.60 -36.74 6.09
N LYS A 386 9.53 -37.34 7.29
CA LYS A 386 8.52 -38.37 7.60
C LYS A 386 7.18 -37.69 7.95
N PRO A 387 6.07 -38.01 7.24
CA PRO A 387 4.76 -37.50 7.60
C PRO A 387 4.39 -37.99 9.01
N VAL A 388 3.94 -37.08 9.88
CA VAL A 388 3.52 -37.42 11.24
C VAL A 388 2.42 -38.50 11.16
N PRO A 389 2.60 -39.68 11.78
CA PRO A 389 1.56 -40.69 11.83
C PRO A 389 0.34 -40.11 12.54
N VAL A 390 -0.83 -40.18 11.90
CA VAL A 390 -2.10 -39.86 12.57
C VAL A 390 -2.35 -40.96 13.60
N VAL A 391 -1.97 -40.73 14.85
CA VAL A 391 -2.37 -41.59 15.96
C VAL A 391 -3.86 -41.34 16.20
N ALA A 392 -4.70 -42.28 15.75
CA ALA A 392 -6.12 -42.27 16.10
C ALA A 392 -6.25 -42.38 17.62
N ALA A 393 -6.82 -41.35 18.27
CA ALA A 393 -7.14 -41.40 19.68
C ALA A 393 -8.10 -42.57 19.93
N ALA A 394 -7.75 -43.46 20.86
CA ALA A 394 -8.59 -44.58 21.25
C ALA A 394 -9.92 -44.07 21.84
N PRO A 395 -11.06 -44.73 21.57
CA PRO A 395 -12.35 -44.29 22.08
C PRO A 395 -12.44 -44.48 23.60
N VAL A 396 -12.71 -43.39 24.32
CA VAL A 396 -13.01 -43.42 25.76
C VAL A 396 -14.49 -43.78 25.94
N SER A 397 -14.76 -44.91 26.59
CA SER A 397 -16.12 -45.35 26.94
C SER A 397 -16.67 -44.57 28.15
N VAL A 398 -17.78 -43.86 27.96
CA VAL A 398 -18.48 -43.12 29.01
C VAL A 398 -19.53 -44.02 29.67
N GLN A 399 -19.45 -44.17 31.00
CA GLN A 399 -20.42 -44.90 31.81
C GLN A 399 -21.41 -43.91 32.45
N ALA A 400 -22.71 -44.16 32.32
CA ALA A 400 -23.78 -43.27 32.81
C ALA A 400 -24.00 -43.40 34.33
N PRO A 401 -24.33 -42.30 35.06
CA PRO A 401 -24.60 -42.35 36.49
C PRO A 401 -26.08 -42.68 36.82
N ALA A 402 -26.29 -43.32 37.98
CA ALA A 402 -27.58 -43.76 38.52
C ALA A 402 -28.39 -42.61 39.18
N PRO A 403 -29.73 -42.74 39.35
CA PRO A 403 -30.59 -41.66 39.81
C PRO A 403 -30.84 -41.67 41.33
N LEU A 404 -31.03 -40.50 41.93
CA LEU A 404 -31.58 -40.31 43.29
C LEU A 404 -32.57 -39.12 43.34
N PRO A 405 -33.48 -39.07 44.35
CA PRO A 405 -34.89 -38.74 44.15
C PRO A 405 -35.31 -37.30 44.50
N ALA A 406 -36.56 -36.99 44.16
CA ALA A 406 -37.23 -35.70 44.26
C ALA A 406 -37.75 -35.33 45.67
N ALA A 407 -37.69 -34.04 46.00
CA ALA A 407 -38.52 -33.41 47.04
C ALA A 407 -38.70 -31.90 46.75
N ALA A 408 -39.80 -31.34 47.28
CA ALA A 408 -40.60 -30.27 46.69
C ALA A 408 -40.43 -28.84 47.26
N LEU A 409 -40.74 -27.86 46.40
CA LEU A 409 -41.47 -26.57 46.57
C LEU A 409 -41.14 -25.54 47.68
N ALA A 410 -40.51 -24.42 47.22
CA ALA A 410 -40.91 -22.99 47.33
C ALA A 410 -40.80 -22.21 48.69
N PRO A 411 -40.92 -20.86 48.71
CA PRO A 411 -39.86 -19.89 48.35
C PRO A 411 -39.64 -18.78 49.43
N ALA A 412 -38.49 -18.09 49.47
CA ALA A 412 -38.36 -16.64 49.78
C ALA A 412 -36.91 -16.16 50.10
N THR A 413 -36.63 -14.95 49.57
CA THR A 413 -35.80 -13.84 50.10
C THR A 413 -34.29 -13.98 50.30
N ALA A 414 -33.57 -13.43 49.32
CA ALA A 414 -32.55 -12.37 49.37
C ALA A 414 -31.39 -12.37 50.41
N SER A 415 -30.20 -12.16 49.82
CA SER A 415 -28.94 -11.61 50.34
C SER A 415 -28.02 -12.56 51.10
N VAL A 416 -26.78 -12.72 50.60
CA VAL A 416 -25.50 -12.86 51.34
C VAL A 416 -24.33 -12.66 50.37
N PRO A 417 -23.17 -12.13 50.81
CA PRO A 417 -22.03 -11.74 49.99
C PRO A 417 -20.96 -12.84 49.81
N ALA A 418 -19.95 -12.44 49.02
CA ALA A 418 -18.67 -13.01 48.61
C ALA A 418 -17.99 -14.18 49.37
N ALA A 419 -17.44 -15.06 48.51
CA ALA A 419 -16.15 -15.79 48.54
C ALA A 419 -16.01 -17.09 49.36
N VAL A 420 -15.71 -18.21 48.67
CA VAL A 420 -14.38 -18.87 48.52
C VAL A 420 -14.54 -20.11 47.58
N ALA A 421 -13.50 -20.40 46.79
CA ALA A 421 -13.43 -21.37 45.67
C ALA A 421 -13.53 -22.88 46.06
N PRO A 422 -13.66 -23.80 45.08
CA PRO A 422 -12.43 -24.40 44.53
C PRO A 422 -12.40 -24.57 43.00
N ALA A 423 -11.17 -24.57 42.49
CA ALA A 423 -10.81 -24.84 41.10
C ALA A 423 -11.07 -26.30 40.72
N GLY A 424 -11.80 -26.49 39.62
CA GLY A 424 -11.96 -27.76 38.91
C GLY A 424 -11.79 -27.50 37.42
N SER A 425 -10.75 -28.11 36.86
CA SER A 425 -10.30 -28.07 35.48
C SER A 425 -11.32 -28.60 34.49
N ASP A 426 -11.59 -27.83 33.42
CA ASP A 426 -11.85 -28.32 32.06
C ASP A 426 -11.65 -27.17 31.07
N ALA A 427 -10.39 -26.87 30.78
CA ALA A 427 -10.02 -25.94 29.72
C ALA A 427 -10.02 -26.70 28.38
N ALA A 428 -11.14 -26.64 27.66
CA ALA A 428 -11.16 -26.95 26.23
C ALA A 428 -10.55 -25.78 25.42
N PRO A 429 -9.76 -26.06 24.38
CA PRO A 429 -8.72 -25.16 23.87
C PRO A 429 -9.23 -23.92 23.13
N ALA A 430 -8.30 -22.96 23.01
CA ALA A 430 -8.43 -21.70 22.30
C ALA A 430 -8.77 -21.88 20.82
N THR A 431 -9.73 -21.07 20.37
CA THR A 431 -10.30 -21.03 19.03
C THR A 431 -9.68 -19.91 18.20
N ALA A 432 -8.87 -20.29 17.21
CA ALA A 432 -8.56 -19.53 16.00
C ALA A 432 -8.52 -20.54 14.83
N ALA A 433 -9.69 -21.04 14.44
CA ALA A 433 -9.79 -22.07 13.41
C ALA A 433 -9.60 -21.45 12.01
N ASN A 434 -8.34 -21.51 11.57
CA ASN A 434 -7.81 -21.65 10.19
C ASN A 434 -6.61 -20.74 9.91
N VAL A 435 -5.69 -20.69 10.87
CA VAL A 435 -4.28 -20.36 10.59
C VAL A 435 -3.47 -21.62 10.88
N LEU A 436 -2.89 -22.18 9.81
CA LEU A 436 -1.84 -23.20 9.76
C LEU A 436 -2.23 -24.66 10.17
N LYS A 437 -2.63 -25.46 9.17
CA LYS A 437 -2.22 -26.88 9.12
C LYS A 437 -0.98 -26.95 8.22
N ASP A 438 0.15 -27.13 8.88
CA ASP A 438 1.53 -26.88 8.45
C ASP A 438 2.11 -27.97 7.53
N ASP A 439 1.37 -28.35 6.49
CA ASP A 439 1.78 -29.39 5.51
C ASP A 439 1.61 -28.90 4.05
N GLY A 440 1.85 -27.62 3.76
CA GLY A 440 1.74 -27.07 2.39
C GLY A 440 0.30 -26.98 1.84
N LYS A 441 -0.72 -26.92 2.70
CA LYS A 441 -2.13 -26.78 2.29
C LYS A 441 -2.46 -25.33 1.87
N LEU A 442 -3.29 -25.20 0.83
CA LEU A 442 -3.75 -23.91 0.30
C LEU A 442 -4.64 -23.18 1.33
N ALA A 443 -4.28 -21.95 1.69
CA ALA A 443 -5.07 -21.08 2.56
C ALA A 443 -5.57 -19.85 1.77
N VAL A 444 -6.83 -19.46 2.02
CA VAL A 444 -7.39 -18.20 1.50
C VAL A 444 -7.18 -17.12 2.57
N GLY A 445 -6.48 -16.05 2.24
CA GLY A 445 -6.24 -14.91 3.12
C GLY A 445 -6.79 -13.62 2.55
N VAL A 446 -7.34 -12.76 3.40
CA VAL A 446 -7.84 -11.43 3.08
C VAL A 446 -6.92 -10.39 3.72
N GLY A 447 -6.44 -9.42 2.95
CA GLY A 447 -5.56 -8.33 3.43
C GLY A 447 -4.10 -8.71 3.68
N LEU A 448 -3.74 -10.00 3.61
CA LEU A 448 -2.38 -10.51 3.81
C LEU A 448 -1.45 -10.01 2.69
N ASP A 449 -0.23 -9.55 3.02
CA ASP A 449 0.75 -9.01 2.06
C ASP A 449 0.24 -7.79 1.23
N GLY A 450 -0.83 -7.13 1.69
CA GLY A 450 -1.48 -5.99 1.01
C GLY A 450 -2.48 -6.36 -0.08
N ASP A 451 -2.72 -7.65 -0.30
CA ASP A 451 -3.69 -8.10 -1.30
C ASP A 451 -5.08 -8.24 -0.70
N VAL A 452 -6.10 -7.79 -1.44
CA VAL A 452 -7.50 -7.83 -1.00
C VAL A 452 -7.94 -9.28 -0.76
N ILE A 453 -7.61 -10.19 -1.66
CA ILE A 453 -7.83 -11.63 -1.54
C ILE A 453 -6.61 -12.33 -2.15
N GLN A 454 -5.99 -13.24 -1.40
CA GLN A 454 -4.95 -14.12 -1.91
C GLN A 454 -5.17 -15.58 -1.53
N ILE A 455 -4.75 -16.49 -2.41
CA ILE A 455 -4.62 -17.91 -2.09
C ILE A 455 -3.13 -18.19 -1.94
N LYS A 456 -2.70 -18.59 -0.75
CA LYS A 456 -1.29 -18.81 -0.42
C LYS A 456 -1.08 -20.22 0.13
N SER A 457 -0.05 -20.90 -0.34
CA SER A 457 0.54 -22.05 0.36
C SER A 457 1.99 -21.72 0.65
N LEU A 458 2.42 -22.01 1.87
CA LEU A 458 3.79 -21.88 2.35
C LEU A 458 4.14 -23.18 3.08
N ASP A 459 5.32 -23.71 2.84
CA ASP A 459 5.87 -24.79 3.66
C ASP A 459 7.02 -24.29 4.56
N ARG A 460 7.76 -25.21 5.17
CA ARG A 460 8.93 -24.92 6.02
C ARG A 460 10.17 -24.45 5.26
N GLU A 461 10.26 -24.74 3.96
CA GLU A 461 11.41 -24.43 3.09
C GLU A 461 11.19 -23.14 2.28
N ALA A 462 10.28 -22.28 2.76
CA ALA A 462 9.88 -21.05 2.09
C ALA A 462 9.32 -21.26 0.66
N ASN A 463 8.90 -22.48 0.30
CA ASN A 463 8.20 -22.70 -0.96
C ASN A 463 6.86 -21.99 -0.89
N ARG A 464 6.56 -21.16 -1.90
CA ARG A 464 5.41 -20.26 -1.88
C ARG A 464 4.62 -20.41 -3.16
N PHE A 465 3.34 -20.71 -3.03
CA PHE A 465 2.35 -20.46 -4.07
C PHE A 465 1.51 -19.25 -3.68
N LYS A 466 1.26 -18.31 -4.59
CA LYS A 466 0.45 -17.10 -4.33
C LYS A 466 -0.36 -16.70 -5.55
N ILE A 467 -1.67 -16.59 -5.44
CA ILE A 467 -2.51 -15.91 -6.45
C ILE A 467 -3.00 -14.58 -5.86
N ALA A 468 -2.78 -13.47 -6.57
CA ALA A 468 -3.22 -12.14 -6.15
C ALA A 468 -3.56 -11.22 -7.34
N PRO A 469 -4.50 -10.27 -7.19
CA PRO A 469 -4.72 -9.23 -8.20
C PRO A 469 -3.54 -8.24 -8.22
N LYS A 470 -3.16 -7.80 -9.42
CA LYS A 470 -2.15 -6.77 -9.68
C LYS A 470 -2.78 -5.67 -10.51
N VAL A 471 -2.56 -4.41 -10.10
CA VAL A 471 -3.02 -3.23 -10.82
C VAL A 471 -1.80 -2.47 -11.35
N GLY A 472 -1.82 -2.12 -12.63
CA GLY A 472 -0.81 -1.28 -13.28
C GLY A 472 -1.40 0.06 -13.70
N PHE A 473 -0.63 1.14 -13.55
CA PHE A 473 -0.99 2.47 -14.00
C PHE A 473 0.09 2.99 -14.96
N PHE A 474 -0.33 3.48 -16.12
CA PHE A 474 0.55 4.02 -17.16
C PHE A 474 0.11 5.44 -17.48
N PHE A 475 1.04 6.39 -17.35
CA PHE A 475 0.75 7.81 -17.53
C PHE A 475 1.39 8.31 -18.81
N ASN A 476 0.81 9.36 -19.39
CA ASN A 476 1.46 10.17 -20.43
C ASN A 476 1.75 9.41 -21.74
N ASP A 477 0.71 8.82 -22.32
CA ASP A 477 0.73 8.24 -23.67
C ASP A 477 0.26 9.27 -24.72
N PRO A 478 0.82 9.27 -25.94
CA PRO A 478 0.34 10.10 -27.07
C PRO A 478 -1.16 9.98 -27.40
N SER A 479 -1.80 8.86 -27.08
CA SER A 479 -3.23 8.58 -27.31
C SER A 479 -4.12 8.78 -26.06
N GLY A 480 -3.55 9.12 -24.89
CA GLY A 480 -4.31 9.37 -23.66
C GLY A 480 -3.44 9.63 -22.41
N ALA A 481 -3.92 10.48 -21.50
CA ALA A 481 -3.16 10.88 -20.32
C ALA A 481 -2.96 9.77 -19.27
N PHE A 482 -3.83 8.75 -19.26
CA PHE A 482 -3.84 7.67 -18.28
C PHE A 482 -4.37 6.37 -18.88
N ARG A 483 -3.65 5.28 -18.69
CA ARG A 483 -4.06 3.90 -18.96
C ARG A 483 -3.88 3.07 -17.69
N TYR A 484 -4.60 1.96 -17.61
CA TYR A 484 -4.52 1.04 -16.48
C TYR A 484 -4.63 -0.41 -16.94
N SER A 485 -4.12 -1.32 -16.11
CA SER A 485 -4.29 -2.76 -16.23
C SER A 485 -4.66 -3.37 -14.88
N ILE A 486 -5.45 -4.44 -14.92
CA ILE A 486 -5.83 -5.29 -13.79
C ILE A 486 -5.63 -6.73 -14.25
N SER A 487 -4.77 -7.45 -13.55
CA SER A 487 -4.40 -8.83 -13.86
C SER A 487 -4.45 -9.69 -12.61
N ALA A 488 -4.84 -10.96 -12.72
CA ALA A 488 -4.59 -11.95 -11.68
C ALA A 488 -3.21 -12.56 -11.89
N VAL A 489 -2.33 -12.51 -10.89
CA VAL A 489 -0.96 -13.04 -10.97
C VAL A 489 -0.82 -14.22 -10.04
N ALA A 490 -0.44 -15.37 -10.60
CA ALA A 490 -0.06 -16.56 -9.87
C ALA A 490 1.48 -16.66 -9.80
N ASN A 491 2.02 -16.69 -8.60
CA ASN A 491 3.45 -16.86 -8.33
C ASN A 491 3.67 -18.25 -7.73
N TYR A 492 4.73 -18.91 -8.18
CA TYR A 492 5.19 -20.16 -7.61
C TYR A 492 6.71 -20.08 -7.45
N ASP A 493 7.15 -19.97 -6.20
CA ASP A 493 8.54 -19.92 -5.78
C ASP A 493 8.87 -21.22 -5.05
N ARG A 494 9.96 -21.89 -5.43
CA ARG A 494 10.38 -23.16 -4.84
C ARG A 494 11.89 -23.21 -4.64
N ARG A 495 12.34 -23.51 -3.43
CA ARG A 495 13.71 -23.95 -3.13
C ARG A 495 13.90 -25.37 -3.68
N LEU A 496 14.93 -25.55 -4.48
CA LEU A 496 15.32 -26.83 -5.07
C LEU A 496 16.55 -27.46 -4.39
N GLY A 497 17.24 -26.68 -3.56
CA GLY A 497 18.42 -27.07 -2.79
C GLY A 497 19.15 -25.84 -2.29
N ASP A 498 20.35 -26.01 -1.71
CA ASP A 498 21.16 -24.93 -1.15
C ASP A 498 21.35 -23.76 -2.11
N GLY A 499 20.72 -22.62 -1.81
CA GLY A 499 20.81 -21.42 -2.64
C GLY A 499 20.20 -21.55 -4.04
N LEU A 500 19.55 -22.67 -4.39
CA LEU A 500 18.94 -22.90 -5.71
C LEU A 500 17.42 -22.72 -5.63
N TYR A 501 16.89 -21.75 -6.37
CA TYR A 501 15.48 -21.36 -6.34
C TYR A 501 14.89 -21.32 -7.74
N LEU A 502 13.69 -21.88 -7.89
CA LEU A 502 12.82 -21.69 -9.05
C LEU A 502 11.81 -20.58 -8.70
N ASN A 503 11.81 -19.49 -9.45
CA ASN A 503 10.84 -18.40 -9.33
C ASN A 503 9.99 -18.33 -10.58
N SER A 504 8.68 -18.47 -10.45
CA SER A 504 7.77 -18.39 -11.59
C SER A 504 6.58 -17.47 -11.32
N ALA A 505 6.13 -16.77 -12.36
CA ALA A 505 4.98 -15.89 -12.31
C ALA A 505 4.20 -15.96 -13.63
N ALA A 506 2.94 -16.36 -13.54
CA ALA A 506 1.97 -16.32 -14.61
C ALA A 506 0.95 -15.21 -14.35
N SER A 507 0.58 -14.47 -15.38
CA SER A 507 -0.36 -13.36 -15.32
C SER A 507 -1.54 -13.63 -16.24
N LEU A 508 -2.74 -13.40 -15.73
CA LEU A 508 -3.99 -13.39 -16.49
C LEU A 508 -4.55 -11.97 -16.47
N GLN A 509 -4.47 -11.28 -17.61
CA GLN A 509 -5.06 -9.96 -17.80
C GLN A 509 -6.58 -10.07 -17.78
N LEU A 510 -7.20 -9.40 -16.81
CA LEU A 510 -8.65 -9.38 -16.62
C LEU A 510 -9.27 -8.17 -17.34
N LEU A 511 -8.65 -6.99 -17.15
CA LEU A 511 -9.07 -5.71 -17.69
C LEU A 511 -7.84 -4.86 -17.98
N GLU A 512 -7.73 -4.27 -19.16
CA GLU A 512 -6.69 -3.29 -19.44
C GLU A 512 -7.10 -2.34 -20.57
N THR A 513 -6.42 -1.19 -20.65
CA THR A 513 -6.69 -0.14 -21.65
C THR A 513 -5.45 0.21 -22.48
N VAL A 514 -4.35 -0.49 -22.27
CA VAL A 514 -3.03 -0.27 -22.92
C VAL A 514 -3.01 -0.89 -24.30
N SER A 515 -3.66 -2.03 -24.53
CA SER A 515 -3.82 -2.66 -25.85
C SER A 515 -4.53 -1.76 -26.87
N GLY A 516 -5.34 -0.81 -26.37
CA GLY A 516 -6.00 0.22 -27.17
C GLY A 516 -5.07 1.33 -27.69
N VAL A 517 -3.76 1.26 -27.40
CA VAL A 517 -2.74 2.11 -28.03
C VAL A 517 -2.43 1.53 -29.41
N THR A 518 -2.99 2.18 -30.44
CA THR A 518 -2.86 1.79 -31.85
C THR A 518 -1.74 2.52 -32.58
N GLN A 519 -1.11 3.50 -31.94
CA GLN A 519 0.00 4.24 -32.52
C GLN A 519 1.28 3.39 -32.42
N ALA A 520 1.95 3.20 -33.55
CA ALA A 520 3.25 2.54 -33.58
C ALA A 520 4.29 3.34 -32.76
N SER A 521 5.27 2.64 -32.19
CA SER A 521 6.42 3.28 -31.55
C SER A 521 7.09 4.25 -32.52
N ASN A 522 7.45 5.44 -32.01
CA ASN A 522 8.26 6.43 -32.74
C ASN A 522 9.71 6.44 -32.25
N SER A 523 10.16 5.40 -31.54
CA SER A 523 11.56 5.28 -31.14
C SER A 523 12.40 4.86 -32.34
N ASN A 524 13.56 5.51 -32.51
CA ASN A 524 14.55 5.12 -33.52
C ASN A 524 15.60 4.15 -32.96
N LEU A 525 15.56 3.90 -31.64
CA LEU A 525 16.41 2.92 -30.98
C LEU A 525 15.79 1.53 -31.10
N PRO A 526 16.55 0.44 -30.86
CA PRO A 526 15.95 -0.87 -30.71
C PRO A 526 14.82 -0.83 -29.67
N HIS A 527 13.65 -1.33 -30.05
CA HIS A 527 12.46 -1.32 -29.20
C HIS A 527 12.62 -2.32 -28.06
N VAL A 528 13.00 -1.83 -26.88
CA VAL A 528 13.22 -2.65 -25.68
C VAL A 528 12.12 -2.45 -24.63
N ARG A 529 11.36 -1.36 -24.72
CA ARG A 529 10.21 -1.03 -23.86
C ARG A 529 9.00 -0.50 -24.62
N THR A 530 9.20 0.15 -25.76
CA THR A 530 8.11 0.82 -26.49
C THR A 530 7.01 -0.10 -26.96
N ASP A 531 7.32 -1.37 -27.23
CA ASP A 531 6.37 -2.32 -27.80
C ASP A 531 5.49 -3.00 -26.74
N VAL A 532 5.40 -2.46 -25.51
CA VAL A 532 4.56 -3.01 -24.43
C VAL A 532 3.09 -3.19 -24.82
N ALA A 533 2.56 -2.34 -25.71
CA ALA A 533 1.20 -2.49 -26.23
C ALA A 533 1.03 -3.76 -27.10
N GLU A 534 2.06 -4.18 -27.83
CA GLU A 534 2.06 -5.43 -28.61
C GLU A 534 2.03 -6.64 -27.68
N TYR A 535 2.83 -6.63 -26.61
CA TYR A 535 2.82 -7.70 -25.60
C TYR A 535 1.46 -7.82 -24.90
N MET A 536 0.75 -6.71 -24.67
CA MET A 536 -0.61 -6.76 -24.13
C MET A 536 -1.66 -7.24 -25.16
N ARG A 537 -1.44 -7.00 -26.46
CA ARG A 537 -2.30 -7.51 -27.55
C ARG A 537 -2.10 -9.00 -27.85
N GLY A 538 -0.94 -9.55 -27.49
CA GLY A 538 -0.55 -10.93 -27.79
C GLY A 538 -1.41 -12.03 -27.15
N GLY A 539 -2.07 -11.73 -26.03
CA GLY A 539 -2.97 -12.66 -25.35
C GLY A 539 -3.26 -12.25 -23.91
N ARG A 540 -4.37 -12.77 -23.35
CA ARG A 540 -4.74 -12.47 -21.94
C ARG A 540 -3.88 -13.22 -20.93
N PHE A 541 -3.32 -14.36 -21.30
CA PHE A 541 -2.45 -15.15 -20.44
C PHE A 541 -0.99 -14.92 -20.85
N SER A 542 -0.13 -14.52 -19.91
CA SER A 542 1.30 -14.42 -20.12
C SER A 542 2.07 -15.17 -19.04
N LEU A 543 3.13 -15.86 -19.45
CA LEU A 543 4.12 -16.39 -18.52
C LEU A 543 5.21 -15.33 -18.36
N SER A 544 5.01 -14.44 -17.40
CA SER A 544 5.86 -13.27 -17.19
C SER A 544 7.26 -13.63 -16.73
N ARG A 545 7.41 -14.67 -15.91
CA ARG A 545 8.69 -15.07 -15.33
C ARG A 545 8.78 -16.57 -15.10
N VAL A 546 9.92 -17.16 -15.42
CA VAL A 546 10.35 -18.51 -15.01
C VAL A 546 11.86 -18.47 -14.92
N LEU A 547 12.39 -18.39 -13.71
CA LEU A 547 13.80 -18.19 -13.44
C LEU A 547 14.32 -19.26 -12.52
N LEU A 548 15.44 -19.85 -12.92
CA LEU A 548 16.27 -20.63 -12.03
C LEU A 548 17.40 -19.73 -11.53
N ASN A 549 17.42 -19.49 -10.22
CA ASN A 549 18.36 -18.62 -9.53
C ASN A 549 19.26 -19.45 -8.61
N LYS A 550 20.58 -19.32 -8.74
CA LYS A 550 21.56 -19.88 -7.81
C LYS A 550 22.24 -18.73 -7.07
N TYR A 551 22.01 -18.64 -5.77
CA TYR A 551 22.67 -17.71 -4.85
C TYR A 551 23.82 -18.40 -4.14
N ASP A 552 24.95 -17.72 -4.02
CA ASP A 552 26.11 -18.22 -3.27
C ASP A 552 26.96 -17.10 -2.67
N ASN A 553 27.71 -17.43 -1.63
CA ASN A 553 28.65 -16.55 -0.95
C ASN A 553 30.06 -17.18 -1.01
N PRO A 554 30.77 -17.09 -2.16
CA PRO A 554 32.02 -17.83 -2.38
C PRO A 554 33.18 -17.37 -1.49
N ALA A 555 33.14 -16.11 -1.04
CA ALA A 555 34.11 -15.54 -0.12
C ALA A 555 33.41 -14.61 0.88
N GLU A 556 34.06 -14.31 1.99
CA GLU A 556 33.57 -13.32 2.94
C GLU A 556 33.22 -12.02 2.21
N ARG A 557 32.01 -11.51 2.44
CA ARG A 557 31.52 -10.22 1.90
C ARG A 557 31.34 -10.20 0.38
N VAL A 558 31.50 -11.33 -0.32
CA VAL A 558 31.26 -11.46 -1.75
C VAL A 558 30.04 -12.34 -1.96
N TYR A 559 28.95 -11.76 -2.46
CA TYR A 559 27.70 -12.45 -2.73
C TYR A 559 27.50 -12.56 -4.23
N THR A 560 26.96 -13.67 -4.69
CA THR A 560 26.80 -13.97 -6.11
C THR A 560 25.42 -14.52 -6.40
N ARG A 561 24.93 -14.20 -7.60
CA ARG A 561 23.71 -14.74 -8.19
C ARG A 561 24.03 -15.19 -9.61
N LEU A 562 23.60 -16.39 -9.98
CA LEU A 562 23.49 -16.84 -11.36
C LEU A 562 22.01 -17.10 -11.68
N SER A 563 21.57 -16.68 -12.86
CA SER A 563 20.17 -16.75 -13.25
C SER A 563 19.98 -17.14 -14.70
N ALA A 564 19.05 -18.06 -14.96
CA ALA A 564 18.67 -18.46 -16.32
C ALA A 564 17.15 -18.60 -16.45
N GLY A 565 16.61 -18.19 -17.60
CA GLY A 565 15.21 -18.40 -17.97
C GLY A 565 14.51 -17.17 -18.53
N LEU A 566 13.21 -17.04 -18.24
CA LEU A 566 12.38 -15.90 -18.64
C LEU A 566 12.45 -14.83 -17.54
N TYR A 567 13.14 -13.71 -17.81
CA TYR A 567 13.38 -12.64 -16.84
C TYR A 567 12.12 -11.81 -16.61
N GLU A 568 11.48 -11.43 -17.72
CA GLU A 568 10.29 -10.58 -17.77
C GLU A 568 9.49 -10.87 -19.05
N ASP A 569 8.32 -10.24 -19.23
CA ASP A 569 7.48 -10.42 -20.42
C ASP A 569 8.25 -10.17 -21.74
N MET A 570 9.23 -9.26 -21.73
CA MET A 570 9.98 -8.83 -22.91
C MET A 570 11.29 -9.58 -23.16
N PHE A 571 11.94 -10.12 -22.13
CA PHE A 571 13.29 -10.68 -22.25
C PHE A 571 13.45 -12.03 -21.55
N ARG A 572 14.19 -12.91 -22.21
CA ARG A 572 14.74 -14.16 -21.65
C ARG A 572 16.25 -14.12 -21.72
N GLY A 573 16.94 -14.86 -20.87
CA GLY A 573 18.39 -14.88 -20.91
C GLY A 573 19.07 -15.70 -19.84
N VAL A 574 20.38 -15.53 -19.79
CA VAL A 574 21.27 -16.07 -18.76
C VAL A 574 22.22 -14.97 -18.32
N GLY A 575 22.51 -14.91 -17.03
CA GLY A 575 23.30 -13.83 -16.47
C GLY A 575 23.63 -14.04 -15.00
N GLY A 576 24.29 -13.07 -14.41
CA GLY A 576 24.67 -13.12 -13.02
C GLY A 576 25.03 -11.76 -12.45
N GLN A 577 25.07 -11.70 -11.13
CA GLN A 577 25.46 -10.52 -10.36
C GLN A 577 26.47 -10.93 -9.30
N VAL A 578 27.51 -10.11 -9.11
CA VAL A 578 28.48 -10.24 -8.03
C VAL A 578 28.43 -8.95 -7.22
N LEU A 579 28.13 -9.04 -5.92
CA LEU A 579 28.08 -7.94 -4.96
C LEU A 579 29.25 -8.06 -3.98
N TYR A 580 30.05 -7.01 -3.87
CA TYR A 580 31.02 -6.84 -2.80
C TYR A 580 30.49 -5.88 -1.74
N LEU A 581 30.44 -6.36 -0.49
CA LEU A 581 29.78 -5.69 0.62
C LEU A 581 30.77 -5.46 1.80
N PRO A 582 31.61 -4.40 1.75
CA PRO A 582 32.66 -4.18 2.74
C PRO A 582 32.09 -3.92 4.15
N LYS A 583 32.83 -4.38 5.16
CA LYS A 583 32.53 -4.21 6.59
C LYS A 583 32.64 -2.74 7.00
N ASP A 584 31.68 -2.25 7.80
CA ASP A 584 31.66 -0.91 8.41
C ASP A 584 31.87 0.27 7.44
N SER A 585 31.59 0.03 6.16
CA SER A 585 31.71 1.01 5.09
C SER A 585 30.36 1.66 4.77
N ARG A 586 30.41 2.84 4.16
CA ARG A 586 29.22 3.49 3.58
C ARG A 586 28.99 3.11 2.12
N TRP A 587 29.87 2.33 1.51
CA TRP A 587 29.78 1.96 0.10
C TRP A 587 29.63 0.45 -0.12
N ALA A 588 29.03 0.08 -1.25
CA ALA A 588 29.00 -1.26 -1.80
C ALA A 588 29.16 -1.19 -3.32
N ALA A 589 29.62 -2.26 -3.95
CA ALA A 589 29.76 -2.30 -5.40
C ALA A 589 29.29 -3.65 -5.95
N ASP A 590 28.62 -3.63 -7.09
CA ASP A 590 28.24 -4.85 -7.79
C ASP A 590 28.50 -4.76 -9.30
N LEU A 591 28.59 -5.93 -9.92
CA LEU A 591 28.67 -6.09 -11.37
C LEU A 591 27.59 -7.08 -11.79
N ALA A 592 26.69 -6.63 -12.67
CA ALA A 592 25.67 -7.46 -13.31
C ALA A 592 25.99 -7.64 -14.80
N VAL A 593 25.95 -8.87 -15.29
CA VAL A 593 26.16 -9.20 -16.69
C VAL A 593 25.07 -10.18 -17.13
N ASP A 594 24.29 -9.79 -18.14
CA ASP A 594 23.16 -10.58 -18.63
C ASP A 594 23.16 -10.66 -20.17
N ALA A 595 23.18 -11.88 -20.70
CA ALA A 595 22.99 -12.17 -22.12
C ALA A 595 21.51 -12.44 -22.38
N LEU A 596 20.88 -11.56 -23.17
CA LEU A 596 19.43 -11.45 -23.29
C LEU A 596 18.98 -11.60 -24.75
N GLN A 597 17.85 -12.27 -24.92
CA GLN A 597 17.09 -12.34 -26.17
C GLN A 597 15.68 -11.81 -25.94
N GLN A 598 15.21 -10.99 -26.86
CA GLN A 598 13.85 -10.45 -26.81
C GLN A 598 12.82 -11.53 -27.14
N ARG A 599 11.73 -11.56 -26.37
CA ARG A 599 10.62 -12.50 -26.50
C ARG A 599 9.63 -11.99 -27.54
N GLY A 600 8.98 -12.90 -28.24
CA GLY A 600 7.91 -12.57 -29.18
C GLY A 600 6.59 -12.23 -28.48
N TYR A 601 5.65 -11.67 -29.22
CA TYR A 601 4.45 -11.06 -28.64
C TYR A 601 3.35 -12.08 -28.31
N LYS A 602 3.22 -13.17 -29.08
CA LYS A 602 2.02 -14.04 -29.07
C LYS A 602 2.25 -15.42 -28.45
N GLY A 603 3.47 -15.95 -28.44
CA GLY A 603 3.76 -17.30 -27.97
C GLY A 603 4.57 -17.35 -26.67
N LEU A 604 4.36 -18.40 -25.87
CA LEU A 604 5.06 -18.61 -24.58
C LEU A 604 6.60 -18.68 -24.73
N PHE A 605 7.06 -19.30 -25.82
CA PHE A 605 8.49 -19.48 -26.16
C PHE A 605 8.92 -18.73 -27.42
N ASP A 606 8.01 -17.90 -27.96
CA ASP A 606 8.26 -17.08 -29.13
C ASP A 606 9.42 -16.10 -28.86
N SER A 607 10.19 -15.78 -29.90
CA SER A 607 11.37 -14.92 -29.77
C SER A 607 11.56 -14.07 -30.99
N LEU A 608 12.02 -12.84 -30.75
CA LEU A 608 12.49 -11.95 -31.80
C LEU A 608 13.98 -12.17 -32.03
N ASP A 609 14.47 -11.70 -33.17
CA ASP A 609 15.89 -11.80 -33.54
C ASP A 609 16.79 -10.90 -32.69
N TYR A 610 16.21 -9.92 -31.99
CA TYR A 610 16.97 -9.00 -31.18
C TYR A 610 17.62 -9.70 -29.99
N LYS A 611 18.96 -9.61 -29.95
CA LYS A 611 19.82 -10.11 -28.88
C LYS A 611 20.75 -9.00 -28.42
N THR A 612 21.01 -8.97 -27.12
CA THR A 612 21.88 -7.99 -26.48
C THR A 612 22.61 -8.60 -25.29
N VAL A 613 23.74 -8.01 -24.92
CA VAL A 613 24.45 -8.32 -23.68
C VAL A 613 24.50 -7.03 -22.90
N THR A 614 23.96 -7.04 -21.69
CA THR A 614 24.08 -5.94 -20.74
C THR A 614 25.21 -6.24 -19.77
N ALA A 615 25.96 -5.21 -19.40
CA ALA A 615 27.07 -5.31 -18.44
C ALA A 615 27.12 -3.99 -17.70
N ILE A 616 26.73 -4.00 -16.43
CA ILE A 616 26.54 -2.80 -15.62
C ILE A 616 27.30 -2.97 -14.31
N GLY A 617 28.28 -2.10 -14.10
CA GLY A 617 28.93 -1.92 -12.80
C GLY A 617 28.19 -0.86 -12.00
N SER A 618 27.87 -1.15 -10.75
CA SER A 618 27.19 -0.23 -9.84
C SER A 618 28.05 0.06 -8.63
N VAL A 619 28.05 1.33 -8.19
CA VAL A 619 28.58 1.74 -6.89
C VAL A 619 27.45 2.41 -6.12
N HIS A 620 27.22 1.92 -4.91
CA HIS A 620 26.22 2.43 -3.99
C HIS A 620 26.93 3.13 -2.85
N TYR A 621 26.52 4.34 -2.51
CA TYR A 621 27.11 5.13 -1.42
C TYR A 621 26.03 5.71 -0.52
N ARG A 622 26.12 5.44 0.77
CA ARG A 622 25.21 5.93 1.80
C ARG A 622 25.70 7.27 2.36
N LEU A 623 24.93 8.32 2.12
CA LEU A 623 25.08 9.65 2.68
C LEU A 623 24.32 9.76 4.02
N PRO A 624 24.56 10.81 4.82
CA PRO A 624 23.74 11.12 5.98
C PRO A 624 22.24 11.25 5.65
N HIS A 625 21.37 11.13 6.66
CA HIS A 625 19.90 11.17 6.52
C HIS A 625 19.32 10.02 5.68
N ASP A 626 19.94 8.83 5.75
CA ASP A 626 19.50 7.60 5.09
C ASP A 626 19.29 7.77 3.57
N ILE A 627 20.16 8.57 2.96
CA ILE A 627 20.21 8.76 1.50
C ILE A 627 21.21 7.77 0.91
N THR A 628 20.78 7.02 -0.10
CA THR A 628 21.63 6.17 -0.94
C THR A 628 21.77 6.82 -2.32
N VAL A 629 23.01 7.03 -2.77
CA VAL A 629 23.34 7.42 -4.14
C VAL A 629 23.91 6.20 -4.85
N THR A 630 23.34 5.85 -6.00
CA THR A 630 23.82 4.75 -6.82
C THR A 630 24.26 5.27 -8.18
N ALA A 631 25.49 5.00 -8.57
CA ALA A 631 25.99 5.22 -9.92
C ALA A 631 26.09 3.87 -10.63
N ARG A 632 25.37 3.69 -11.74
CA ARG A 632 25.38 2.47 -12.57
C ARG A 632 25.93 2.80 -13.94
N ALA A 633 27.04 2.20 -14.35
CA ALA A 633 27.72 2.50 -15.60
C ALA A 633 27.89 1.24 -16.43
N GLY A 634 27.63 1.33 -17.74
CA GLY A 634 27.86 0.22 -18.66
C GLY A 634 26.88 0.15 -19.83
N ARG A 635 26.57 -1.08 -20.29
CA ARG A 635 25.70 -1.37 -21.44
C ARG A 635 24.25 -1.55 -21.02
N PHE A 636 23.38 -0.71 -21.56
CA PHE A 636 21.94 -0.79 -21.40
C PHE A 636 21.30 -1.66 -22.49
N LEU A 637 19.99 -1.94 -22.33
CA LEU A 637 19.25 -2.88 -23.17
C LEU A 637 19.29 -2.51 -24.65
N ALA A 638 19.16 -1.23 -25.00
CA ALA A 638 19.15 -0.74 -26.38
C ALA A 638 20.56 -0.65 -27.00
N LYS A 639 21.58 -1.29 -26.36
CA LYS A 639 23.01 -1.29 -26.73
C LYS A 639 23.72 0.05 -26.55
N ASP A 640 23.06 1.02 -25.94
CA ASP A 640 23.64 2.28 -25.56
C ASP A 640 24.56 2.13 -24.34
N MET A 641 25.62 2.93 -24.32
CA MET A 641 26.62 3.02 -23.27
C MET A 641 26.37 4.30 -22.47
N GLY A 642 26.37 4.20 -21.15
CA GLY A 642 26.19 5.39 -20.35
C GLY A 642 26.27 5.18 -18.85
N VAL A 643 25.77 6.16 -18.12
CA VAL A 643 25.74 6.18 -16.66
C VAL A 643 24.34 6.59 -16.20
N ARG A 644 23.77 5.81 -15.28
CA ARG A 644 22.58 6.14 -14.51
C ARG A 644 22.99 6.57 -13.11
N MET A 645 22.53 7.74 -12.71
CA MET A 645 22.60 8.22 -11.33
C MET A 645 21.23 8.07 -10.69
N GLU A 646 21.17 7.37 -9.57
CA GLU A 646 19.96 7.19 -8.77
C GLU A 646 20.19 7.78 -7.38
N PHE A 647 19.21 8.52 -6.89
CA PHE A 647 19.18 9.10 -5.57
C PHE A 647 17.92 8.59 -4.88
N LYS A 648 18.06 7.93 -3.74
CA LYS A 648 16.90 7.49 -2.94
C LYS A 648 17.12 7.82 -1.47
N ARG A 649 16.06 8.24 -0.80
CA ARG A 649 16.01 8.42 0.65
C ARG A 649 15.09 7.39 1.24
N ARG A 650 15.56 6.66 2.26
CA ARG A 650 14.74 5.78 3.07
C ARG A 650 14.35 6.50 4.36
N PHE A 651 13.06 6.55 4.65
CA PHE A 651 12.55 7.05 5.92
C PHE A 651 12.50 5.91 6.95
N GLN A 652 12.33 6.24 8.22
CA GLN A 652 12.30 5.25 9.31
C GLN A 652 11.16 4.23 9.17
N SER A 653 10.02 4.61 8.59
CA SER A 653 8.94 3.69 8.16
C SER A 653 9.37 2.61 7.17
N GLY A 654 10.55 2.77 6.55
CA GLY A 654 11.01 1.99 5.42
C GLY A 654 10.44 2.45 4.08
N ILE A 655 9.59 3.50 4.06
CA ILE A 655 9.18 4.16 2.81
C ILE A 655 10.44 4.72 2.14
N GLU A 656 10.53 4.55 0.83
CA GLU A 656 11.65 5.07 0.04
C GLU A 656 11.11 5.98 -1.04
N VAL A 657 11.71 7.16 -1.17
CA VAL A 657 11.44 8.10 -2.25
C VAL A 657 12.73 8.32 -3.01
N GLY A 658 12.70 8.21 -4.33
CA GLY A 658 13.89 8.40 -5.14
C GLY A 658 13.62 8.95 -6.53
N ALA A 659 14.71 9.28 -7.20
CA ALA A 659 14.75 9.76 -8.56
C ALA A 659 15.98 9.20 -9.26
N TRP A 660 15.89 9.03 -10.58
CA TRP A 660 17.04 8.66 -11.40
C TRP A 660 17.15 9.55 -12.63
N TYR A 661 18.37 9.66 -13.11
CA TYR A 661 18.72 10.29 -14.38
C TYR A 661 19.78 9.45 -15.07
N THR A 662 19.54 9.11 -16.33
CA THR A 662 20.40 8.27 -17.15
C THR A 662 20.92 9.08 -18.31
N HIS A 663 22.24 9.20 -18.42
CA HIS A 663 22.89 9.78 -19.56
C HIS A 663 23.60 8.70 -20.38
N THR A 664 23.18 8.51 -21.63
CA THR A 664 23.80 7.54 -22.54
C THR A 664 24.11 8.16 -23.90
N ASN A 665 24.87 7.43 -24.71
CA ASN A 665 25.09 7.74 -26.13
C ASN A 665 23.89 7.38 -27.03
N GLY A 666 22.74 6.96 -26.47
CA GLY A 666 21.52 6.69 -27.21
C GLY A 666 20.91 7.99 -27.76
N ASN A 667 20.74 8.06 -29.09
CA ASN A 667 20.27 9.26 -29.79
C ASN A 667 18.74 9.28 -29.95
N ASP A 668 18.00 9.32 -28.84
CA ASP A 668 16.53 9.39 -28.85
C ASP A 668 16.06 10.83 -29.16
N ILE A 669 15.90 11.12 -30.46
CA ILE A 669 15.53 12.46 -30.96
C ILE A 669 14.03 12.67 -31.11
N THR A 670 13.18 11.70 -30.76
CA THR A 670 11.73 11.84 -30.91
C THR A 670 11.09 12.35 -29.63
N SER A 671 10.04 13.17 -29.76
CA SER A 671 9.41 13.88 -28.64
C SER A 671 9.13 12.93 -27.46
N PRO A 672 9.61 13.26 -26.24
CA PRO A 672 10.05 14.58 -25.78
C PRO A 672 11.51 14.98 -26.12
N GLY A 673 12.27 14.13 -26.82
CA GLY A 673 13.58 14.46 -27.38
C GLY A 673 13.52 15.30 -28.65
N SER A 674 14.68 15.80 -29.08
CA SER A 674 14.86 16.55 -30.33
C SER A 674 16.28 16.35 -30.87
N PRO A 675 16.56 16.63 -32.16
CA PRO A 675 17.93 16.56 -32.70
C PRO A 675 18.94 17.43 -31.95
N ALA A 676 18.53 18.61 -31.47
CA ALA A 676 19.40 19.50 -30.70
C ALA A 676 19.56 19.07 -29.23
N LYS A 677 18.61 18.31 -28.70
CA LYS A 677 18.59 17.84 -27.31
C LYS A 677 17.90 16.48 -27.26
N PRO A 678 18.64 15.37 -27.47
CA PRO A 678 18.09 14.03 -27.36
C PRO A 678 17.51 13.79 -25.97
N TYR A 679 16.46 12.97 -25.91
CA TYR A 679 15.86 12.55 -24.65
C TYR A 679 16.85 11.71 -23.85
N GLN A 680 16.81 11.90 -22.54
CA GLN A 680 17.62 11.17 -21.57
C GLN A 680 16.66 10.61 -20.54
N ASP A 681 16.82 9.32 -20.22
CA ASP A 681 15.92 8.62 -19.33
C ASP A 681 15.97 9.21 -17.92
N ARG A 682 14.79 9.40 -17.33
CA ARG A 682 14.62 10.03 -16.02
C ARG A 682 13.27 9.67 -15.44
N GLY A 683 13.22 9.57 -14.13
CA GLY A 683 11.97 9.31 -13.43
C GLY A 683 12.09 9.50 -11.93
N VAL A 684 10.94 9.41 -11.28
CA VAL A 684 10.81 9.40 -9.81
C VAL A 684 10.09 8.13 -9.39
N PHE A 685 10.41 7.62 -8.22
CA PHE A 685 9.74 6.46 -7.64
C PHE A 685 9.46 6.63 -6.15
N LEU A 686 8.49 5.85 -5.70
CA LEU A 686 8.05 5.71 -4.33
C LEU A 686 7.90 4.21 -4.05
N SER A 687 8.53 3.71 -2.99
CA SER A 687 8.35 2.35 -2.50
C SER A 687 7.82 2.41 -1.07
N ILE A 688 6.69 1.77 -0.82
CA ILE A 688 5.97 1.80 0.45
C ILE A 688 5.97 0.39 1.03
N PRO A 689 6.67 0.12 2.14
CA PRO A 689 6.56 -1.14 2.82
C PRO A 689 5.19 -1.22 3.50
N LEU A 690 4.49 -2.31 3.21
CA LEU A 690 3.10 -2.49 3.61
C LEU A 690 2.98 -2.83 5.09
N ASN A 691 4.08 -3.21 5.77
CA ASN A 691 4.11 -3.40 7.22
C ASN A 691 3.55 -2.18 7.96
N SER A 692 3.96 -0.96 7.60
CA SER A 692 3.54 0.29 8.24
C SER A 692 2.05 0.60 8.02
N MET A 693 1.45 0.00 6.98
CA MET A 693 0.08 0.24 6.52
C MET A 693 -0.86 -0.94 6.75
N LEU A 694 -0.44 -1.98 7.48
CA LEU A 694 -1.26 -3.16 7.74
C LEU A 694 -1.31 -3.51 9.23
N PRO A 695 -2.43 -4.10 9.70
CA PRO A 695 -2.60 -4.59 11.07
C PRO A 695 -1.79 -5.86 11.38
N MET A 696 -0.90 -6.25 10.49
CA MET A 696 -0.02 -7.40 10.62
C MET A 696 1.32 -7.05 9.99
N ASP A 697 2.37 -7.76 10.41
CA ASP A 697 3.65 -7.67 9.75
C ASP A 697 3.63 -8.31 8.36
N THR A 698 4.38 -7.69 7.44
CA THR A 698 4.67 -8.23 6.13
C THR A 698 6.00 -7.68 5.65
N GLN A 699 6.72 -8.47 4.85
CA GLN A 699 7.90 -7.98 4.13
C GLN A 699 7.55 -7.39 2.76
N SER A 700 6.26 -7.34 2.41
CA SER A 700 5.78 -6.86 1.11
C SER A 700 5.91 -5.34 0.97
N THR A 701 6.23 -4.89 -0.24
CA THR A 701 6.37 -3.48 -0.60
C THR A 701 5.51 -3.16 -1.81
N ALA A 702 4.81 -2.04 -1.79
CA ALA A 702 4.13 -1.47 -2.96
C ALA A 702 5.04 -0.42 -3.61
N GLY A 703 5.34 -0.61 -4.89
CA GLY A 703 6.17 0.32 -5.67
C GLY A 703 5.33 1.12 -6.67
N PHE A 704 5.68 2.39 -6.83
CA PHE A 704 5.12 3.30 -7.84
C PHE A 704 6.25 4.09 -8.48
N ALA A 705 6.25 4.20 -9.81
CA ALA A 705 7.22 5.00 -10.54
C ALA A 705 6.54 5.81 -11.63
N ILE A 706 7.03 7.04 -11.84
CA ILE A 706 6.64 7.91 -12.94
C ILE A 706 7.86 8.11 -13.83
N SER A 707 7.82 7.53 -15.01
CA SER A 707 8.70 7.87 -16.12
C SER A 707 7.94 7.75 -17.45
N PRO A 708 8.41 8.38 -18.53
CA PRO A 708 7.91 8.12 -19.88
C PRO A 708 8.13 6.64 -20.23
N TRP A 709 7.05 5.86 -20.31
CA TRP A 709 7.11 4.42 -20.62
C TRP A 709 7.28 4.12 -22.12
N THR A 710 7.23 5.15 -22.97
CA THR A 710 7.37 5.04 -24.44
C THR A 710 8.79 5.30 -24.93
N ARG A 711 9.82 5.08 -24.09
CA ARG A 711 11.22 5.39 -24.42
C ARG A 711 12.14 4.19 -24.16
N ASP A 712 13.15 4.03 -25.01
CA ASP A 712 14.07 2.87 -25.00
C ASP A 712 15.48 3.21 -24.49
N VAL A 713 15.86 4.49 -24.48
CA VAL A 713 17.19 4.94 -24.05
C VAL A 713 17.44 4.65 -22.56
N GLY A 714 18.63 4.16 -22.22
CA GLY A 714 19.04 3.93 -20.82
C GLY A 714 18.24 2.85 -20.07
N GLN A 715 17.51 1.98 -20.78
CA GLN A 715 16.66 0.97 -20.16
C GLN A 715 17.47 -0.21 -19.62
N MET A 716 17.07 -0.72 -18.46
CA MET A 716 17.65 -1.89 -17.82
C MET A 716 16.64 -3.03 -17.82
N VAL A 717 17.12 -4.27 -17.91
CA VAL A 717 16.28 -5.47 -17.70
C VAL A 717 15.84 -5.52 -16.23
N ALA A 718 14.64 -6.02 -15.94
CA ALA A 718 14.26 -6.31 -14.56
C ALA A 718 15.22 -7.36 -13.96
N SER A 719 15.84 -7.03 -12.83
CA SER A 719 16.78 -7.94 -12.16
C SER A 719 16.03 -9.20 -11.66
N PRO A 720 16.51 -10.43 -11.97
CA PRO A 720 15.99 -11.69 -11.43
C PRO A 720 16.01 -11.84 -9.91
N GLY A 721 16.69 -10.92 -9.21
CA GLY A 721 16.93 -10.92 -7.78
C GLY A 721 18.13 -10.04 -7.48
N ASP A 722 17.91 -8.76 -7.20
CA ASP A 722 19.01 -7.83 -6.96
C ASP A 722 19.65 -8.07 -5.60
N LEU A 723 20.95 -8.38 -5.61
CA LEU A 723 21.69 -8.67 -4.39
C LEU A 723 21.78 -7.43 -3.49
N TYR A 724 22.01 -6.23 -4.03
CA TYR A 724 22.14 -5.03 -3.22
C TYR A 724 20.83 -4.73 -2.47
N ASP A 725 19.70 -4.74 -3.17
CA ASP A 725 18.37 -4.52 -2.58
C ASP A 725 18.05 -5.57 -1.50
N MET A 726 18.54 -6.81 -1.66
CA MET A 726 18.39 -7.87 -0.66
C MET A 726 19.09 -7.55 0.66
N PHE A 727 20.30 -6.98 0.61
CA PHE A 727 21.15 -6.67 1.77
C PHE A 727 20.96 -5.26 2.34
N GLU A 728 20.37 -4.33 1.59
CA GLU A 728 20.33 -2.93 1.98
C GLU A 728 19.56 -2.69 3.29
N ARG A 729 18.35 -3.26 3.44
CA ARG A 729 17.53 -3.10 4.66
C ARG A 729 18.16 -3.77 5.87
N PRO A 730 18.53 -5.06 5.83
CA PRO A 730 19.11 -5.68 7.01
C PRO A 730 20.44 -5.03 7.43
N ARG A 731 21.25 -4.59 6.47
CA ARG A 731 22.47 -3.82 6.78
C ARG A 731 22.13 -2.49 7.46
N ALA A 732 21.06 -1.81 7.05
CA ALA A 732 20.61 -0.60 7.74
C ALA A 732 20.16 -0.92 9.18
N ASP A 733 19.38 -1.98 9.37
CA ASP A 733 18.93 -2.43 10.69
C ASP A 733 20.11 -2.75 11.62
N MET A 734 21.11 -3.51 11.15
CA MET A 734 22.32 -3.85 11.92
C MET A 734 23.11 -2.61 12.39
N HIS A 735 23.14 -1.55 11.59
CA HIS A 735 23.86 -0.31 11.91
C HIS A 735 22.96 0.74 12.58
N SER A 736 21.68 0.43 12.80
CA SER A 736 20.77 1.34 13.49
C SER A 736 20.95 1.21 15.00
N TYR A 737 21.41 2.28 15.65
CA TYR A 737 21.69 2.32 17.09
C TYR A 737 22.63 1.18 17.54
N ASP A 738 22.10 0.10 18.14
CA ASP A 738 22.84 -1.08 18.59
C ASP A 738 22.55 -2.35 17.75
N GLY A 739 21.76 -2.23 16.68
CA GLY A 739 21.40 -3.34 15.77
C GLY A 739 20.40 -4.35 16.34
N LEU A 740 19.91 -4.16 17.57
CA LEU A 740 18.94 -5.05 18.21
C LEU A 740 17.49 -4.61 17.96
N GLY A 741 17.26 -3.32 17.66
CA GLY A 741 15.90 -2.82 17.36
C GLY A 741 14.92 -3.08 18.50
N ASN A 742 13.71 -3.57 18.19
CA ASN A 742 12.69 -3.99 19.16
C ASN A 742 12.83 -5.49 19.50
N PHE A 743 14.00 -5.89 20.01
CA PHE A 743 14.43 -7.29 20.17
C PHE A 743 13.52 -8.09 21.12
N ALA A 744 13.23 -7.55 22.30
CA ALA A 744 12.46 -8.24 23.33
C ALA A 744 10.95 -7.96 23.24
N GLU A 745 10.54 -7.03 22.37
CA GLU A 745 9.16 -6.56 22.17
C GLU A 745 8.53 -5.99 23.44
N ARG A 746 9.35 -5.40 24.30
CA ARG A 746 8.90 -4.81 25.56
C ARG A 746 8.43 -3.35 25.34
N PRO A 747 7.45 -2.86 26.13
CA PRO A 747 7.01 -1.47 26.01
C PRO A 747 8.10 -0.40 26.20
N ASP A 748 9.14 -0.69 27.00
CA ASP A 748 10.28 0.20 27.20
C ASP A 748 11.18 0.31 25.95
N GLU A 749 11.22 -0.73 25.10
CA GLU A 749 11.97 -0.69 23.84
C GLU A 749 11.27 0.13 22.74
N GLN A 750 9.94 0.28 22.81
CA GLN A 750 9.14 0.99 21.80
C GLN A 750 9.46 2.49 21.72
N ASN A 751 10.05 3.06 22.77
CA ASN A 751 10.44 4.47 22.86
C ASN A 751 11.93 4.70 22.61
N LEU A 752 12.70 3.65 22.29
CA LEU A 752 14.11 3.83 21.97
C LEU A 752 14.26 4.62 20.66
N PRO A 753 15.28 5.48 20.53
CA PRO A 753 15.53 6.22 19.28
C PRO A 753 15.67 5.32 18.04
N ALA A 754 16.08 4.07 18.24
CA ALA A 754 16.18 3.03 17.22
C ALA A 754 14.82 2.48 16.75
N VAL A 755 13.75 2.72 17.51
CA VAL A 755 12.38 2.19 17.31
C VAL A 755 11.40 3.32 17.02
N ASN A 756 11.44 4.41 17.79
CA ASN A 756 10.72 5.66 17.53
C ASN A 756 11.57 6.87 17.99
N PRO A 757 12.01 7.76 17.07
CA PRO A 757 12.64 9.01 17.48
C PRO A 757 11.62 9.94 18.15
N PRO A 758 12.03 10.76 19.13
CA PRO A 758 11.14 11.70 19.80
C PRO A 758 10.83 12.89 18.89
N ASP A 759 9.75 12.81 18.12
CA ASP A 759 9.10 13.98 17.51
C ASP A 759 7.57 13.83 17.55
N ARG A 760 6.94 14.88 18.09
CA ARG A 760 5.51 15.24 18.25
C ARG A 760 4.45 14.12 18.17
N PRO A 761 3.52 14.03 19.14
CA PRO A 761 2.41 13.08 19.04
C PRO A 761 1.47 13.44 17.88
N PHE A 762 1.58 12.71 16.77
CA PHE A 762 0.49 12.56 15.81
C PHE A 762 -0.60 11.74 16.49
N VAL A 763 -1.77 12.34 16.72
CA VAL A 763 -2.90 11.61 17.29
C VAL A 763 -3.53 10.77 16.17
N SER A 764 -3.13 9.51 16.09
CA SER A 764 -3.69 8.55 15.14
C SER A 764 -5.20 8.35 15.38
N PRO A 765 -6.07 8.56 14.38
CA PRO A 765 -7.50 8.25 14.50
C PRO A 765 -7.78 6.74 14.41
N TRP A 766 -6.76 5.94 14.12
CA TRP A 766 -6.86 4.51 13.83
C TRP A 766 -7.39 3.64 14.99
N PRO A 767 -7.11 3.91 16.28
CA PRO A 767 -7.66 3.11 17.38
C PRO A 767 -9.20 3.10 17.42
N ALA A 768 -9.85 4.21 17.07
CA ALA A 768 -11.31 4.30 16.99
C ALA A 768 -11.87 3.61 15.73
N MET A 769 -11.07 3.48 14.67
CA MET A 769 -11.44 2.77 13.44
C MET A 769 -11.22 1.26 13.55
N ARG A 770 -10.22 0.83 14.35
CA ARG A 770 -9.91 -0.58 14.68
C ARG A 770 -11.10 -1.31 15.30
N ALA A 771 -11.69 -0.76 16.36
CA ALA A 771 -12.84 -1.37 17.04
C ALA A 771 -14.04 -1.59 16.09
N ARG A 772 -14.14 -0.79 15.04
CA ARG A 772 -15.28 -0.75 14.10
C ARG A 772 -15.05 -1.61 12.85
N LEU A 773 -13.82 -1.69 12.34
CA LEU A 773 -13.44 -2.60 11.26
C LEU A 773 -13.47 -4.08 11.70
N GLU A 774 -13.04 -4.38 12.93
CA GLU A 774 -13.14 -5.72 13.51
C GLU A 774 -14.61 -6.21 13.56
N GLN A 775 -15.56 -5.34 13.94
CA GLN A 775 -17.01 -5.64 13.95
C GLN A 775 -17.59 -5.91 12.55
N SER A 776 -17.16 -5.16 11.53
CA SER A 776 -17.70 -5.30 10.17
C SER A 776 -17.27 -6.61 9.48
N SER A 777 -16.13 -7.17 9.87
CA SER A 777 -15.60 -8.41 9.28
C SER A 777 -16.26 -9.69 9.81
N SER A 778 -16.90 -9.64 10.99
CA SER A 778 -17.49 -10.81 11.67
C SER A 778 -18.94 -11.12 11.33
N ALA A 779 -19.61 -10.33 10.49
CA ALA A 779 -21.06 -10.43 10.29
C ALA A 779 -21.47 -10.65 8.80
N MET A 780 -20.99 -11.72 8.16
CA MET A 780 -21.54 -12.14 6.85
C MET A 780 -22.92 -12.79 7.02
N PRO A 781 -23.93 -12.47 6.18
CA PRO A 781 -25.23 -13.16 6.17
C PRO A 781 -25.10 -14.62 5.76
N GLN A 782 -26.03 -15.49 6.19
CA GLN A 782 -26.01 -16.89 5.79
C GLN A 782 -26.24 -17.05 4.27
N PRO A 783 -25.59 -18.01 3.58
CA PRO A 783 -25.78 -18.24 2.14
C PRO A 783 -27.24 -18.47 1.71
N ALA A 784 -28.06 -19.05 2.59
CA ALA A 784 -29.49 -19.28 2.34
C ALA A 784 -30.31 -17.98 2.29
N GLU A 785 -29.90 -16.95 3.03
CA GLU A 785 -30.51 -15.61 2.99
C GLU A 785 -30.12 -14.90 1.69
N TRP A 786 -28.87 -15.07 1.23
CA TRP A 786 -28.43 -14.61 -0.08
C TRP A 786 -29.25 -15.21 -1.21
N VAL A 787 -29.55 -16.52 -1.19
CA VAL A 787 -30.34 -17.19 -2.24
C VAL A 787 -31.80 -16.73 -2.27
N LYS A 788 -32.46 -16.59 -1.10
CA LYS A 788 -33.84 -16.07 -1.04
C LYS A 788 -33.90 -14.60 -1.43
N ALA A 789 -32.96 -13.79 -0.96
CA ALA A 789 -32.84 -12.39 -1.35
C ALA A 789 -32.55 -12.26 -2.84
N THR A 790 -31.59 -13.01 -3.42
CA THR A 790 -31.29 -12.96 -4.86
C THR A 790 -32.42 -13.47 -5.74
N ALA A 791 -33.23 -14.44 -5.30
CA ALA A 791 -34.41 -14.87 -6.06
C ALA A 791 -35.50 -13.78 -6.10
N LEU A 792 -35.77 -13.13 -4.97
CA LEU A 792 -36.76 -12.05 -4.85
C LEU A 792 -36.29 -10.77 -5.58
N ILE A 793 -35.00 -10.44 -5.45
CA ILE A 793 -34.31 -9.36 -6.16
C ILE A 793 -34.27 -9.63 -7.67
N GLY A 794 -33.97 -10.86 -8.08
CA GLY A 794 -33.99 -11.29 -9.47
C GLY A 794 -35.38 -11.13 -10.09
N GLY A 795 -36.44 -11.50 -9.36
CA GLY A 795 -37.82 -11.28 -9.77
C GLY A 795 -38.18 -9.80 -9.98
N VAL A 796 -37.77 -8.91 -9.06
CA VAL A 796 -38.02 -7.46 -9.17
C VAL A 796 -37.23 -6.83 -10.32
N VAL A 797 -35.97 -7.23 -10.52
CA VAL A 797 -35.15 -6.75 -11.64
C VAL A 797 -35.74 -7.22 -12.98
N VAL A 798 -36.15 -8.48 -13.09
CA VAL A 798 -36.79 -9.02 -14.31
C VAL A 798 -38.14 -8.34 -14.56
N ALA A 799 -38.96 -8.12 -13.54
CA ALA A 799 -40.23 -7.40 -13.67
C ALA A 799 -40.02 -5.95 -14.12
N SER A 800 -39.01 -5.27 -13.58
CA SER A 800 -38.68 -3.89 -13.99
C SER A 800 -38.17 -3.79 -15.43
N ALA A 801 -37.63 -4.88 -16.00
CA ALA A 801 -37.20 -4.91 -17.40
C ALA A 801 -38.38 -4.78 -18.38
N LEU A 802 -39.61 -5.07 -17.95
CA LEU A 802 -40.83 -4.82 -18.73
C LEU A 802 -41.03 -3.32 -19.01
N ALA A 803 -40.52 -2.46 -18.13
CA ALA A 803 -40.58 -1.01 -18.29
C ALA A 803 -39.47 -0.43 -19.19
N ASP A 804 -38.42 -1.20 -19.51
CA ASP A 804 -37.24 -0.70 -20.25
C ASP A 804 -37.60 -0.11 -21.62
N LYS A 805 -38.34 -0.85 -22.44
CA LYS A 805 -38.77 -0.40 -23.78
C LYS A 805 -39.81 0.73 -23.79
N PRO A 806 -40.90 0.69 -22.99
CA PRO A 806 -41.87 1.79 -22.98
C PRO A 806 -41.27 3.08 -22.43
N VAL A 807 -40.45 3.01 -21.38
CA VAL A 807 -39.80 4.20 -20.80
C VAL A 807 -38.73 4.77 -21.73
N ASP A 808 -37.88 3.95 -22.35
CA ASP A 808 -36.90 4.45 -23.32
C ASP A 808 -37.56 5.14 -24.53
N ARG A 809 -38.67 4.60 -25.06
CA ARG A 809 -39.44 5.25 -26.12
C ARG A 809 -39.98 6.61 -25.70
N PHE A 810 -40.51 6.71 -24.48
CA PHE A 810 -41.00 7.97 -23.94
C PHE A 810 -39.87 9.00 -23.78
N VAL A 811 -38.74 8.58 -23.20
CA VAL A 811 -37.57 9.44 -22.98
C VAL A 811 -36.95 9.89 -24.31
N LYS A 812 -36.78 8.98 -25.27
CA LYS A 812 -36.27 9.27 -26.62
C LYS A 812 -37.12 10.32 -27.33
N LYS A 813 -38.45 10.28 -27.18
CA LYS A 813 -39.38 11.28 -27.76
C LYS A 813 -39.23 12.67 -27.15
N HIS A 814 -38.79 12.79 -25.90
CA HIS A 814 -38.71 14.05 -25.16
C HIS A 814 -37.27 14.46 -24.81
N GLN A 815 -36.26 13.85 -25.44
CA GLN A 815 -34.84 13.99 -25.07
C GLN A 815 -34.32 15.43 -25.20
N GLU A 816 -34.95 16.24 -26.05
CA GLU A 816 -34.63 17.67 -26.24
C GLU A 816 -35.27 18.59 -25.19
N SER A 817 -36.14 18.07 -24.33
CA SER A 817 -36.75 18.87 -23.26
C SER A 817 -35.72 19.31 -22.22
N ALA A 818 -35.79 20.58 -21.81
CA ALA A 818 -34.93 21.11 -20.77
C ALA A 818 -35.07 20.34 -19.45
N ALA A 819 -36.27 19.83 -19.16
CA ALA A 819 -36.57 19.04 -17.97
C ALA A 819 -35.76 17.74 -17.91
N LEU A 820 -35.78 16.89 -18.97
CA LEU A 820 -35.03 15.63 -18.97
C LEU A 820 -33.51 15.84 -18.99
N ARG A 821 -33.03 16.87 -19.69
CA ARG A 821 -31.59 17.22 -19.70
C ARG A 821 -31.09 17.68 -18.32
N ASN A 822 -31.89 18.48 -17.60
CA ASN A 822 -31.54 18.91 -16.25
C ASN A 822 -31.64 17.76 -15.24
N TRP A 823 -32.58 16.83 -15.44
CA TRP A 823 -32.69 15.63 -14.61
C TRP A 823 -31.50 14.66 -14.80
N ASP A 824 -31.00 14.48 -16.02
CA ASP A 824 -29.76 13.73 -16.26
C ASP A 824 -28.55 14.37 -15.57
N LYS A 825 -28.42 15.70 -15.66
CA LYS A 825 -27.35 16.44 -14.95
C LYS A 825 -27.43 16.22 -13.44
N PHE A 826 -28.63 16.29 -12.86
CA PHE A 826 -28.86 15.98 -11.45
C PHE A 826 -28.47 14.54 -11.13
N GLY A 827 -28.94 13.56 -11.92
CA GLY A 827 -28.62 12.15 -11.72
C GLY A 827 -27.13 11.81 -11.84
N LYS A 828 -26.39 12.55 -12.68
CA LYS A 828 -24.93 12.44 -12.81
C LYS A 828 -24.19 13.01 -11.60
N ALA A 829 -24.64 14.14 -11.05
CA ALA A 829 -23.97 14.82 -9.94
C ALA A 829 -24.34 14.24 -8.56
N MET A 830 -25.55 13.73 -8.41
CA MET A 830 -26.12 13.31 -7.12
C MET A 830 -25.28 12.27 -6.36
N PRO A 831 -24.78 11.17 -6.97
CA PRO A 831 -23.98 10.19 -6.24
C PRO A 831 -22.69 10.81 -5.66
N PHE A 832 -22.04 11.72 -6.38
CA PHE A 832 -20.86 12.43 -5.89
C PHE A 832 -21.20 13.42 -4.76
N ALA A 833 -22.35 14.08 -4.85
CA ALA A 833 -22.82 14.95 -3.78
C ALA A 833 -23.12 14.15 -2.49
N LEU A 834 -23.72 12.97 -2.61
CA LEU A 834 -23.98 12.07 -1.48
C LEU A 834 -22.69 11.50 -0.88
N VAL A 835 -21.72 11.11 -1.71
CA VAL A 835 -20.38 10.68 -1.23
C VAL A 835 -19.67 11.85 -0.55
N GLY A 836 -19.75 13.06 -1.10
CA GLY A 836 -19.24 14.26 -0.48
C GLY A 836 -19.91 14.55 0.87
N ALA A 837 -21.23 14.36 0.97
CA ALA A 837 -21.98 14.52 2.22
C ALA A 837 -21.61 13.44 3.25
N ALA A 838 -21.42 12.18 2.84
CA ALA A 838 -20.95 11.09 3.70
C ALA A 838 -19.52 11.35 4.22
N GLY A 839 -18.62 11.82 3.35
CA GLY A 839 -17.27 12.25 3.73
C GLY A 839 -17.28 13.48 4.66
N ALA A 840 -18.18 14.44 4.44
CA ALA A 840 -18.37 15.57 5.34
C ALA A 840 -18.93 15.14 6.70
N ALA A 841 -19.92 14.25 6.73
CA ALA A 841 -20.43 13.65 7.96
C ALA A 841 -19.34 12.90 8.73
N PHE A 842 -18.48 12.15 8.03
CA PHE A 842 -17.31 11.47 8.60
C PHE A 842 -16.26 12.44 9.17
N ALA A 843 -16.00 13.56 8.49
CA ALA A 843 -14.94 14.48 8.87
C ALA A 843 -15.36 15.57 9.88
N LEU A 844 -16.65 15.96 9.87
CA LEU A 844 -17.18 17.13 10.56
C LEU A 844 -18.29 16.80 11.57
N GLY A 845 -18.82 15.57 11.56
CA GLY A 845 -19.96 15.18 12.41
C GLY A 845 -19.62 15.01 13.88
N ASP A 846 -20.64 14.77 14.71
CA ASP A 846 -20.47 14.20 16.05
C ASP A 846 -20.16 12.69 15.97
N ASP A 847 -19.86 12.03 17.08
CA ASP A 847 -19.43 10.61 17.07
C ASP A 847 -20.42 9.68 16.34
N ARG A 848 -21.73 9.99 16.43
CA ARG A 848 -22.79 9.26 15.74
C ARG A 848 -22.77 9.52 14.24
N LEU A 849 -22.72 10.79 13.83
CA LEU A 849 -22.72 11.19 12.42
C LEU A 849 -21.41 10.81 11.71
N GLN A 850 -20.27 10.86 12.42
CA GLN A 850 -18.99 10.38 11.92
C GLN A 850 -19.03 8.87 11.64
N ASN A 851 -19.58 8.10 12.57
CA ASN A 851 -19.71 6.65 12.43
C ASN A 851 -20.52 6.29 11.18
N ILE A 852 -21.67 6.94 10.98
CA ILE A 852 -22.51 6.69 9.80
C ILE A 852 -21.88 7.20 8.51
N GLY A 853 -21.14 8.31 8.55
CA GLY A 853 -20.33 8.77 7.42
C GLY A 853 -19.30 7.72 6.98
N LEU A 854 -18.62 7.07 7.93
CA LEU A 854 -17.68 5.98 7.65
C LEU A 854 -18.36 4.76 7.04
N ILE A 855 -19.46 4.28 7.66
CA ILE A 855 -20.23 3.13 7.15
C ILE A 855 -20.70 3.41 5.73
N SER A 856 -21.25 4.59 5.48
CA SER A 856 -21.69 5.04 4.16
C SER A 856 -20.57 5.02 3.12
N MET A 857 -19.37 5.52 3.44
CA MET A 857 -18.23 5.47 2.53
C MET A 857 -17.75 4.04 2.26
N GLN A 858 -17.74 3.17 3.27
CA GLN A 858 -17.42 1.74 3.10
C GLN A 858 -18.44 1.04 2.20
N SER A 859 -19.72 1.34 2.40
CA SER A 859 -20.81 0.82 1.56
C SER A 859 -20.67 1.28 0.12
N VAL A 860 -20.31 2.55 -0.11
CA VAL A 860 -20.05 3.08 -1.45
C VAL A 860 -18.91 2.34 -2.13
N ALA A 861 -17.78 2.12 -1.43
CA ALA A 861 -16.63 1.40 -1.99
C ALA A 861 -17.00 -0.05 -2.39
N ALA A 862 -17.67 -0.78 -1.50
CA ALA A 862 -18.10 -2.15 -1.73
C ALA A 862 -19.13 -2.24 -2.87
N ALA A 863 -20.15 -1.37 -2.87
CA ALA A 863 -21.17 -1.34 -3.92
C ALA A 863 -20.58 -0.96 -5.29
N THR A 864 -19.58 -0.08 -5.32
CA THR A 864 -18.86 0.29 -6.55
C THR A 864 -18.09 -0.92 -7.11
N GLY A 865 -17.36 -1.64 -6.26
CA GLY A 865 -16.64 -2.86 -6.65
C GLY A 865 -17.58 -3.92 -7.23
N LEU A 866 -18.70 -4.20 -6.55
CA LEU A 866 -19.69 -5.17 -7.01
C LEU A 866 -20.40 -4.72 -8.30
N ALA A 867 -20.69 -3.43 -8.45
CA ALA A 867 -21.30 -2.90 -9.66
C ALA A 867 -20.35 -3.01 -10.88
N LEU A 868 -19.04 -2.82 -10.68
CA LEU A 868 -18.04 -3.00 -11.74
C LEU A 868 -17.95 -4.47 -12.19
N VAL A 869 -17.97 -5.42 -11.25
CA VAL A 869 -18.03 -6.85 -11.56
C VAL A 869 -19.30 -7.18 -12.36
N GLY A 870 -20.45 -6.67 -11.92
CA GLY A 870 -21.73 -6.85 -12.62
C GLY A 870 -21.73 -6.31 -14.05
N LYS A 871 -21.14 -5.12 -14.27
CA LYS A 871 -20.97 -4.52 -15.60
C LYS A 871 -20.18 -5.40 -16.55
N TYR A 872 -19.10 -5.99 -16.05
CA TYR A 872 -18.28 -6.86 -16.86
C TYR A 872 -18.95 -8.22 -17.17
N ALA A 873 -19.64 -8.78 -16.19
CA ALA A 873 -20.33 -10.06 -16.29
C ALA A 873 -21.49 -9.99 -17.29
N VAL A 874 -22.33 -8.95 -17.23
CA VAL A 874 -23.54 -8.85 -18.06
C VAL A 874 -23.26 -8.15 -19.39
N GLY A 875 -22.38 -7.14 -19.42
CA GLY A 875 -21.97 -6.50 -20.67
C GLY A 875 -23.11 -5.86 -21.47
N ARG A 876 -24.21 -5.48 -20.82
CA ARG A 876 -25.43 -4.96 -21.47
C ARG A 876 -25.20 -3.62 -22.16
N ALA A 877 -25.71 -3.43 -23.38
CA ALA A 877 -25.65 -2.15 -24.10
C ALA A 877 -26.53 -1.07 -23.45
N ARG A 878 -26.14 0.19 -23.58
CA ARG A 878 -26.95 1.32 -23.08
C ARG A 878 -28.12 1.65 -24.01
N PRO A 879 -29.20 2.27 -23.50
CA PRO A 879 -30.32 2.71 -24.34
C PRO A 879 -29.90 3.66 -25.47
N GLU A 880 -28.95 4.56 -25.20
CA GLU A 880 -28.41 5.49 -26.21
C GLU A 880 -27.68 4.83 -27.40
N GLU A 881 -27.39 3.54 -27.32
CA GLU A 881 -26.76 2.79 -28.41
C GLU A 881 -27.78 2.24 -29.43
N ASP A 882 -29.07 2.36 -29.15
CA ASP A 882 -30.18 1.92 -30.03
C ASP A 882 -30.12 0.44 -30.48
N ARG A 883 -29.40 -0.41 -29.72
CA ARG A 883 -29.27 -1.86 -29.97
C ARG A 883 -30.31 -2.72 -29.24
N GLY A 884 -31.10 -2.10 -28.35
CA GLY A 884 -32.13 -2.75 -27.57
C GLY A 884 -31.66 -3.36 -26.24
N PRO A 885 -32.59 -3.65 -25.32
CA PRO A 885 -32.29 -3.96 -23.92
C PRO A 885 -31.65 -5.33 -23.67
N TRP A 886 -31.60 -6.23 -24.65
CA TRP A 886 -31.00 -7.56 -24.48
C TRP A 886 -29.70 -7.71 -25.28
N SER A 887 -29.23 -6.62 -25.88
CA SER A 887 -27.98 -6.60 -26.63
C SER A 887 -26.78 -6.37 -25.71
N SER A 888 -25.64 -6.95 -26.07
CA SER A 888 -24.37 -6.63 -25.46
C SER A 888 -23.77 -5.35 -26.05
N VAL A 889 -22.85 -4.72 -25.34
CA VAL A 889 -22.02 -3.62 -25.86
C VAL A 889 -21.42 -4.00 -27.23
N GLY A 890 -21.39 -3.05 -28.16
CA GLY A 890 -20.90 -3.29 -29.52
C GLY A 890 -19.38 -3.43 -29.62
N ASP A 891 -18.92 -3.95 -30.77
CA ASP A 891 -17.49 -4.10 -31.08
C ASP A 891 -16.75 -2.76 -30.93
N GLY A 892 -15.62 -2.77 -30.20
CA GLY A 892 -14.81 -1.59 -29.92
C GLY A 892 -15.19 -0.77 -28.68
N LYS A 893 -16.25 -1.13 -27.94
CA LYS A 893 -16.59 -0.50 -26.64
C LYS A 893 -16.20 -1.36 -25.44
N SER A 894 -15.70 -0.73 -24.38
CA SER A 894 -15.30 -1.42 -23.16
C SER A 894 -16.52 -1.94 -22.38
N ARG A 895 -16.46 -3.20 -21.91
CA ARG A 895 -17.47 -3.76 -20.98
C ARG A 895 -17.51 -3.04 -19.63
N SER A 896 -16.49 -2.27 -19.26
CA SER A 896 -16.52 -1.39 -18.09
C SER A 896 -17.53 -0.24 -18.24
N ASP A 897 -17.91 0.09 -19.48
CA ASP A 897 -18.90 1.12 -19.80
C ASP A 897 -20.33 0.57 -19.97
N ALA A 898 -20.53 -0.74 -19.73
CA ALA A 898 -21.81 -1.40 -19.87
C ALA A 898 -22.92 -0.81 -18.98
N SER A 899 -24.17 -1.05 -19.37
CA SER A 899 -25.36 -0.48 -18.75
C SER A 899 -25.70 -1.15 -17.41
N PHE A 900 -25.70 -2.48 -17.33
CA PHE A 900 -26.17 -3.22 -16.15
C PHE A 900 -25.03 -3.65 -15.22
N PRO A 901 -25.13 -3.47 -13.88
CA PRO A 901 -26.09 -2.62 -13.18
C PRO A 901 -25.66 -1.14 -13.25
N SER A 902 -26.55 -0.22 -12.88
CA SER A 902 -26.25 1.21 -12.75
C SER A 902 -25.31 1.46 -11.57
N GLY A 903 -24.08 1.89 -11.85
CA GLY A 903 -23.12 2.28 -10.81
C GLY A 903 -23.55 3.55 -10.05
N HIS A 904 -24.22 4.49 -10.72
CA HIS A 904 -24.72 5.72 -10.08
C HIS A 904 -25.81 5.39 -9.05
N SER A 905 -26.68 4.43 -9.37
CA SER A 905 -27.74 3.98 -8.46
C SER A 905 -27.16 3.18 -7.29
N ALA A 906 -26.20 2.30 -7.55
CA ALA A 906 -25.50 1.55 -6.51
C ALA A 906 -24.79 2.46 -5.50
N ILE A 907 -24.03 3.45 -5.98
CA ILE A 907 -23.34 4.43 -5.14
C ILE A 907 -24.35 5.26 -4.34
N ALA A 908 -25.41 5.76 -4.98
CA ALA A 908 -26.37 6.62 -4.32
C ALA A 908 -27.12 5.90 -3.19
N PHE A 909 -27.63 4.70 -3.44
CA PHE A 909 -28.31 3.90 -2.41
C PHE A 909 -27.34 3.46 -1.32
N ALA A 910 -26.13 3.03 -1.66
CA ALA A 910 -25.11 2.69 -0.66
C ALA A 910 -24.72 3.89 0.21
N ALA A 911 -24.67 5.09 -0.35
CA ALA A 911 -24.36 6.30 0.39
C ALA A 911 -25.47 6.67 1.38
N VAL A 912 -26.74 6.55 1.00
CA VAL A 912 -27.85 6.97 1.87
C VAL A 912 -28.35 5.91 2.84
N THR A 913 -28.24 4.61 2.52
CA THR A 913 -28.85 3.54 3.32
C THR A 913 -28.42 3.56 4.79
N PRO A 914 -27.12 3.73 5.13
CA PRO A 914 -26.72 3.80 6.54
C PRO A 914 -27.32 5.01 7.27
N PHE A 915 -27.47 6.16 6.60
CA PHE A 915 -28.13 7.34 7.18
C PHE A 915 -29.65 7.14 7.31
N ALA A 916 -30.28 6.55 6.29
CA ALA A 916 -31.70 6.27 6.29
C ALA A 916 -32.10 5.31 7.42
N GLN A 917 -31.25 4.33 7.71
CA GLN A 917 -31.46 3.38 8.81
C GLN A 917 -31.06 3.97 10.17
N GLU A 918 -29.99 4.77 10.24
CA GLU A 918 -29.59 5.39 11.52
C GLU A 918 -30.61 6.39 12.05
N TYR A 919 -31.10 7.25 11.16
CA TYR A 919 -31.90 8.41 11.51
C TYR A 919 -33.39 8.21 11.23
N ASP A 920 -33.80 6.98 10.93
CA ASP A 920 -35.16 6.64 10.49
C ASP A 920 -35.67 7.62 9.41
N ALA A 921 -34.85 7.79 8.38
CA ALA A 921 -34.98 8.82 7.35
C ALA A 921 -35.27 8.19 5.97
N PRO A 922 -36.42 7.53 5.76
CA PRO A 922 -36.72 6.81 4.52
C PRO A 922 -36.84 7.74 3.30
N TRP A 923 -37.04 9.04 3.51
CA TRP A 923 -37.07 10.05 2.44
C TRP A 923 -35.75 10.10 1.64
N LEU A 924 -34.63 9.69 2.25
CA LEU A 924 -33.34 9.59 1.57
C LEU A 924 -33.34 8.57 0.43
N TYR A 925 -34.12 7.49 0.55
CA TYR A 925 -34.34 6.56 -0.56
C TYR A 925 -35.07 7.20 -1.73
N GLY A 926 -35.98 8.14 -1.44
CA GLY A 926 -36.63 8.98 -2.46
C GLY A 926 -35.62 9.85 -3.22
N VAL A 927 -34.66 10.46 -2.51
CA VAL A 927 -33.58 11.26 -3.14
C VAL A 927 -32.69 10.39 -4.02
N ALA A 928 -32.29 9.22 -3.54
CA ALA A 928 -31.47 8.28 -4.30
C ALA A 928 -32.22 7.72 -5.53
N ALA A 929 -33.54 7.46 -5.40
CA ALA A 929 -34.41 7.04 -6.50
C ALA A 929 -34.56 8.14 -7.56
N LEU A 930 -34.77 9.40 -7.15
CA LEU A 930 -34.90 10.53 -8.07
C LEU A 930 -33.62 10.74 -8.90
N GLY A 931 -32.43 10.68 -8.29
CA GLY A 931 -31.20 10.81 -9.08
C GLY A 931 -30.91 9.57 -9.93
N SER A 932 -31.33 8.37 -9.50
CA SER A 932 -31.27 7.16 -10.33
C SER A 932 -32.15 7.26 -11.57
N ALA A 933 -33.39 7.74 -11.42
CA ALA A 933 -34.31 8.00 -12.53
C ALA A 933 -33.76 9.05 -13.51
N GLY A 934 -32.95 10.00 -13.04
CA GLY A 934 -32.23 10.94 -13.90
C GLY A 934 -31.30 10.25 -14.91
N ARG A 935 -30.70 9.11 -14.56
CA ARG A 935 -29.86 8.33 -15.49
C ARG A 935 -30.67 7.58 -16.54
N VAL A 936 -31.93 7.25 -16.24
CA VAL A 936 -32.91 6.75 -17.21
C VAL A 936 -33.35 7.87 -18.14
N ALA A 937 -33.64 9.07 -17.60
CA ALA A 937 -33.96 10.27 -18.38
C ALA A 937 -32.83 10.68 -19.34
N GLY A 938 -31.57 10.43 -18.98
CA GLY A 938 -30.40 10.63 -19.84
C GLY A 938 -30.13 9.52 -20.86
N ARG A 939 -30.99 8.48 -20.92
CA ARG A 939 -30.79 7.26 -21.74
C ARG A 939 -29.45 6.55 -21.49
N LYS A 940 -28.89 6.69 -20.28
CA LYS A 940 -27.61 6.09 -19.88
C LYS A 940 -27.77 4.71 -19.26
N HIS A 941 -28.93 4.44 -18.67
CA HIS A 941 -29.29 3.17 -18.05
C HIS A 941 -30.74 2.81 -18.35
N TRP A 942 -31.02 1.51 -18.52
CA TRP A 942 -32.38 0.99 -18.54
C TRP A 942 -33.01 1.09 -17.14
N VAL A 943 -34.34 1.02 -17.05
CA VAL A 943 -35.05 1.08 -15.75
C VAL A 943 -34.56 -0.06 -14.85
N SER A 944 -34.48 -1.26 -15.40
CA SER A 944 -33.99 -2.44 -14.69
C SER A 944 -32.53 -2.35 -14.24
N ASP A 945 -31.67 -1.63 -14.97
CA ASP A 945 -30.29 -1.40 -14.55
C ASP A 945 -30.23 -0.52 -13.29
N THR A 946 -31.08 0.51 -13.23
CA THR A 946 -31.18 1.39 -12.07
C THR A 946 -31.77 0.70 -10.87
N VAL A 947 -32.81 -0.13 -11.06
CA VAL A 947 -33.40 -0.97 -10.00
C VAL A 947 -32.38 -1.96 -9.44
N ALA A 948 -31.64 -2.67 -10.30
CA ALA A 948 -30.59 -3.59 -9.87
C ALA A 948 -29.47 -2.87 -9.11
N GLY A 949 -29.05 -1.69 -9.59
CA GLY A 949 -28.07 -0.85 -8.89
C GLY A 949 -28.57 -0.39 -7.52
N SER A 950 -29.80 0.10 -7.42
CA SER A 950 -30.41 0.55 -6.17
C SER A 950 -30.50 -0.56 -5.13
N ILE A 951 -30.91 -1.76 -5.54
CA ILE A 951 -30.98 -2.93 -4.67
C ILE A 951 -29.60 -3.33 -4.17
N LEU A 952 -28.59 -3.35 -5.07
CA LEU A 952 -27.21 -3.64 -4.69
C LEU A 952 -26.70 -2.66 -3.64
N GLY A 953 -26.90 -1.35 -3.86
CA GLY A 953 -26.50 -0.31 -2.93
C GLY A 953 -27.21 -0.43 -1.58
N TYR A 954 -28.52 -0.67 -1.61
CA TYR A 954 -29.34 -0.88 -0.41
C TYR A 954 -28.89 -2.11 0.40
N ALA A 955 -28.64 -3.23 -0.28
CA ALA A 955 -28.22 -4.47 0.37
C ALA A 955 -26.86 -4.30 1.05
N VAL A 956 -25.88 -3.72 0.35
CA VAL A 956 -24.54 -3.46 0.89
C VAL A 956 -24.57 -2.44 2.04
N GLY A 957 -25.35 -1.36 1.88
CA GLY A 957 -25.53 -0.35 2.92
C GLY A 957 -26.18 -0.91 4.18
N SER A 958 -27.24 -1.71 4.01
CA SER A 958 -27.94 -2.35 5.12
C SER A 958 -27.05 -3.35 5.82
N TRP A 959 -26.35 -4.19 5.05
CA TRP A 959 -25.44 -5.19 5.59
C TRP A 959 -24.37 -4.55 6.47
N LEU A 960 -23.66 -3.54 5.97
CA LEU A 960 -22.59 -2.89 6.73
C LEU A 960 -23.11 -2.09 7.94
N TRP A 961 -24.31 -1.52 7.85
CA TRP A 961 -24.94 -0.85 8.99
C TRP A 961 -25.33 -1.84 10.11
N HIS A 962 -25.92 -3.01 9.78
CA HIS A 962 -26.26 -4.04 10.77
C HIS A 962 -25.01 -4.72 11.35
N ALA A 963 -24.02 -5.03 10.49
CA ALA A 963 -22.75 -5.68 10.86
C ALA A 963 -21.98 -4.91 11.94
N GLN A 964 -22.13 -3.59 11.99
CA GLN A 964 -21.45 -2.73 12.95
C GLN A 964 -22.28 -2.43 14.20
N ARG A 965 -23.44 -3.09 14.37
CA ARG A 965 -24.36 -2.91 15.50
C ARG A 965 -24.63 -4.17 16.31
N ASP A 966 -24.69 -5.35 15.68
CA ASP A 966 -24.96 -6.59 16.40
C ASP A 966 -23.73 -7.08 17.16
N GLN A 967 -23.79 -7.00 18.51
CA GLN A 967 -22.76 -7.53 19.42
C GLN A 967 -22.84 -9.05 19.64
N SER A 968 -23.66 -9.81 18.90
CA SER A 968 -23.82 -11.25 19.14
C SER A 968 -22.74 -12.09 18.44
N LYS A 969 -21.81 -12.61 19.24
CA LYS A 969 -20.78 -13.58 18.85
C LYS A 969 -21.41 -14.90 18.36
N SER A 970 -21.36 -15.17 17.06
CA SER A 970 -21.43 -16.55 16.54
C SER A 970 -20.74 -16.63 15.18
N GLY A 971 -19.94 -17.68 14.98
CA GLY A 971 -19.17 -17.90 13.75
C GLY A 971 -19.63 -19.16 13.03
N LEU A 972 -19.85 -19.05 11.71
CA LEU A 972 -20.17 -20.16 10.83
C LEU A 972 -18.90 -20.58 10.07
N SER A 973 -18.45 -21.81 10.24
CA SER A 973 -17.35 -22.37 9.45
C SER A 973 -17.92 -23.32 8.39
N ILE A 974 -17.68 -23.00 7.12
CA ILE A 974 -18.03 -23.86 5.97
C ILE A 974 -16.73 -24.47 5.46
N ASN A 975 -16.59 -25.79 5.58
CA ASN A 975 -15.40 -26.51 5.12
C ASN A 975 -15.75 -27.31 3.85
N PRO A 976 -15.37 -26.85 2.65
CA PRO A 976 -15.57 -27.62 1.43
C PRO A 976 -14.53 -28.74 1.34
N GLY A 977 -15.01 -29.99 1.31
CA GLY A 977 -14.23 -31.16 0.90
C GLY A 977 -14.51 -31.52 -0.57
N PRO A 978 -13.71 -32.41 -1.17
CA PRO A 978 -13.85 -32.79 -2.58
C PRO A 978 -15.23 -33.36 -2.97
N LYS A 979 -16.06 -33.78 -2.00
CA LYS A 979 -17.41 -34.34 -2.23
C LYS A 979 -18.47 -34.01 -1.16
N GLU A 980 -18.19 -33.17 -0.16
CA GLU A 980 -19.24 -32.65 0.73
C GLU A 980 -18.89 -31.26 1.27
N ILE A 981 -19.92 -30.55 1.71
CA ILE A 981 -19.80 -29.27 2.41
C ILE A 981 -20.27 -29.51 3.84
N SER A 982 -19.34 -29.52 4.80
CA SER A 982 -19.70 -29.54 6.21
C SER A 982 -19.84 -28.11 6.74
N VAL A 983 -20.94 -27.88 7.46
CA VAL A 983 -21.26 -26.59 8.08
C VAL A 983 -21.21 -26.80 9.59
N THR A 984 -20.29 -26.11 10.26
CA THR A 984 -20.17 -26.15 11.72
C THR A 984 -20.50 -24.78 12.31
N TRP A 985 -21.47 -24.78 13.24
CA TRP A 985 -21.90 -23.60 13.97
C TRP A 985 -21.17 -23.54 15.31
N GLN A 986 -20.48 -22.44 15.60
CA GLN A 986 -19.87 -22.20 16.91
C GLN A 986 -20.49 -20.99 17.59
N SER A 987 -21.02 -21.23 18.79
CA SER A 987 -21.33 -20.23 19.81
C SER A 987 -20.40 -20.49 20.99
N LYS A 988 -19.69 -19.48 21.48
CA LYS A 988 -19.01 -19.53 22.79
C LYS A 988 -19.50 -18.37 23.66
N TYR A 989 -19.98 -18.73 24.85
CA TYR A 989 -20.06 -17.86 26.03
C TYR A 989 -18.66 -17.40 26.44
#